data_AF-A0AA35Q5T3-F1
#
_entry.id   AF-A0AA35Q5T3-F1
#
_cell.length_a   1.000
_cell.length_b   1.000
_cell.length_c   1.000
_cell.angle_alpha   90.00
_cell.angle_beta   90.00
_cell.angle_gamma   90.00
#
_symmetry.space_group_name_H-M   'P 1'
#
loop_
_entity.id
_entity.type
_entity.pdbx_description
1 polymer ?
#
loop_
_entity_poly.entity_id
_entity_poly.type
_entity_poly.pdbx_seq_one_letter_code
_entity_poly.pdbx_strand_id
1 'polypeptide(L)'
;MSPSVINGSSSNDPHVRKRAFGLDNPDRVERILDHGQRLCYHDNTKARKIKFLGDVPDFEEFLSTLEEDLDNSMKKYFLDSNRYYVQRSDFERILTPEKVLQVVNKLSCYKSKARDEKRKLAEEICFGSKSNPPCIKVFGALLMSDQIQDIEIHRADGLCDHCLPLIFSEEGFRLSCDRHNKEHAGFNKKRSKFRKRFNDAARALVAPYIKWEDGKHFHYVIRDGSCLPIYDHKKIDKNDEGVQAVLDATNGAANGGYGGFSEVYRVKISKCHYNHSDTKGRHHRGYFALKKLTPRYTERESFNLELSTLIYSADQKGNKDHLIKLLATFEEHNSAQGQDRPTYYLLFDWAEGDLARYWKANERFVGDPKHCIWMSDQFCGLAEGLQIIHNDREENLKFLPANVSDPNVYGRHGDIKPGNILYFETGKSEAPDQSLVLADFGLGRLQTKYSRSKQDPRSLARTETYRSPEFDLPPPKGLVSPASDIFSLGCVFLEYISWYILGTKAVLEDFTNTRMAHDIYGFDVDIFFNVTTEPNGEQDAELKPSVKEWIQKLKKHRFCNDYINQMLDIIQDHMLDPNPKTRWRSMQLVKQLQVIKITCQRVPSFYTKNSNSSKSSHANTARNDPRNKEKPGSLTAYYQSKRGYRG
;
A
#
# COMPACT_ATOMS: atom_id res chain seq x y z
N MET A 1 34.61 -44.11 -20.02
CA MET A 1 33.35 -43.87 -19.29
C MET A 1 33.28 -42.39 -18.96
N SER A 2 32.51 -41.65 -19.74
CA SER A 2 32.29 -40.21 -19.62
C SER A 2 30.77 -40.02 -19.45
N PRO A 3 30.28 -39.17 -18.52
CA PRO A 3 28.85 -38.93 -18.39
C PRO A 3 28.38 -37.88 -19.40
N SER A 4 27.29 -38.22 -20.07
CA SER A 4 26.58 -37.45 -21.11
C SER A 4 25.85 -36.24 -20.55
N VAL A 5 26.00 -35.12 -21.25
CA VAL A 5 25.28 -33.84 -21.10
C VAL A 5 23.84 -34.00 -21.59
N ILE A 6 22.85 -33.68 -20.74
CA ILE A 6 21.45 -33.54 -21.14
C ILE A 6 21.20 -32.04 -21.39
N ASN A 7 21.12 -31.67 -22.67
CA ASN A 7 20.67 -30.35 -23.12
C ASN A 7 19.17 -30.20 -22.85
N GLY A 8 18.78 -29.20 -22.05
CA GLY A 8 17.40 -28.77 -21.90
C GLY A 8 16.91 -28.06 -23.17
N SER A 9 15.94 -28.65 -23.85
CA SER A 9 15.25 -28.05 -24.99
C SER A 9 14.31 -26.93 -24.54
N SER A 10 14.55 -25.72 -25.06
CA SER A 10 13.60 -24.60 -24.98
C SER A 10 12.42 -24.86 -25.92
N SER A 11 11.22 -25.05 -25.36
CA SER A 11 10.00 -25.16 -26.15
C SER A 11 9.60 -23.78 -26.70
N ASN A 12 9.91 -23.50 -27.97
CA ASN A 12 9.39 -22.36 -28.72
C ASN A 12 7.97 -22.67 -29.24
N ASP A 13 6.98 -22.72 -28.34
CA ASP A 13 5.56 -22.68 -28.72
C ASP A 13 5.06 -21.22 -28.65
N PRO A 14 4.64 -20.59 -29.77
CA PRO A 14 4.14 -19.22 -29.80
C PRO A 14 2.84 -19.00 -29.02
N HIS A 15 2.11 -20.06 -28.64
CA HIS A 15 0.82 -19.97 -27.96
C HIS A 15 0.87 -20.15 -26.43
N VAL A 16 2.06 -20.38 -25.85
CA VAL A 16 2.26 -20.47 -24.39
C VAL A 16 3.34 -19.49 -23.93
N ARG A 17 3.21 -18.21 -24.25
CA ARG A 17 3.83 -17.18 -23.39
C ARG A 17 3.04 -17.15 -22.09
N LYS A 18 3.53 -17.81 -21.03
CA LYS A 18 3.10 -17.51 -19.65
C LYS A 18 3.17 -15.99 -19.51
N ARG A 19 2.03 -15.32 -19.43
CA ARG A 19 1.99 -13.87 -19.20
C ARG A 19 2.62 -13.63 -17.83
N ALA A 20 3.64 -12.77 -17.80
CA ALA A 20 4.45 -12.61 -16.61
C ALA A 20 3.67 -11.94 -15.47
N PHE A 21 3.94 -12.34 -14.23
CA PHE A 21 3.13 -12.05 -13.04
C PHE A 21 3.97 -11.39 -11.95
N GLY A 22 3.36 -10.50 -11.15
CA GLY A 22 4.06 -9.75 -10.11
C GLY A 22 5.26 -8.99 -10.68
N LEU A 23 6.45 -9.19 -10.10
CA LEU A 23 7.70 -8.59 -10.55
C LEU A 23 8.10 -8.89 -11.99
N ASP A 24 7.63 -10.01 -12.54
CA ASP A 24 8.04 -10.45 -13.86
C ASP A 24 7.25 -9.74 -14.97
N ASN A 25 6.19 -8.98 -14.66
CA ASN A 25 5.37 -8.24 -15.62
C ASN A 25 6.10 -6.97 -16.15
N PRO A 26 6.69 -7.01 -17.35
CA PRO A 26 7.53 -5.90 -17.83
C PRO A 26 6.71 -4.69 -18.32
N ASP A 27 5.42 -4.89 -18.60
CA ASP A 27 4.54 -3.83 -19.07
C ASP A 27 4.14 -2.89 -17.92
N ARG A 28 4.15 -3.42 -16.68
CA ARG A 28 3.67 -2.72 -15.48
C ARG A 28 4.75 -2.47 -14.44
N VAL A 29 5.79 -3.29 -14.39
CA VAL A 29 6.87 -3.18 -13.39
C VAL A 29 8.17 -2.76 -14.05
N GLU A 30 8.69 -1.60 -13.63
CA GLU A 30 10.05 -1.20 -13.94
C GLU A 30 10.99 -1.58 -12.80
N ARG A 31 11.95 -2.46 -13.11
CA ARG A 31 13.02 -2.83 -12.18
C ARG A 31 14.11 -1.76 -12.21
N ILE A 32 14.43 -1.22 -11.04
CA ILE A 32 15.37 -0.11 -10.85
C ILE A 32 16.65 -0.65 -10.21
N LEU A 33 17.73 -0.65 -10.98
CA LEU A 33 19.07 -1.10 -10.58
C LEU A 33 20.03 0.06 -10.27
N ASP A 34 19.73 1.27 -10.74
CA ASP A 34 20.56 2.47 -10.58
C ASP A 34 20.07 3.37 -9.44
N HIS A 35 19.32 2.81 -8.49
CA HIS A 35 18.76 3.55 -7.35
C HIS A 35 17.92 4.77 -7.76
N GLY A 36 17.39 4.76 -9.00
CA GLY A 36 16.59 5.86 -9.53
C GLY A 36 17.39 7.09 -9.94
N GLN A 37 18.73 7.01 -10.11
CA GLN A 37 19.53 8.15 -10.56
C GLN A 37 19.02 8.70 -11.90
N ARG A 38 18.71 7.83 -12.87
CA ARG A 38 18.14 8.24 -14.14
C ARG A 38 16.76 8.89 -14.00
N LEU A 39 15.92 8.35 -13.13
CA LEU A 39 14.57 8.87 -12.89
C LEU A 39 14.65 10.27 -12.28
N CYS A 40 15.52 10.46 -11.29
CA CYS A 40 15.78 11.76 -10.69
C CYS A 40 16.27 12.79 -11.72
N TYR A 41 17.22 12.38 -12.56
CA TYR A 41 17.75 13.25 -13.62
C TYR A 41 16.63 13.68 -14.58
N HIS A 42 15.80 12.73 -15.03
CA HIS A 42 14.66 13.02 -15.89
C HIS A 42 13.68 14.02 -15.23
N ASP A 43 13.30 13.77 -13.97
CA ASP A 43 12.28 14.54 -13.27
C ASP A 43 12.79 15.93 -12.81
N ASN A 44 14.11 16.13 -12.70
CA ASN A 44 14.73 17.37 -12.20
C ASN A 44 15.66 18.07 -13.22
N THR A 45 15.49 17.81 -14.51
CA THR A 45 16.28 18.48 -15.56
C THR A 45 16.09 20.00 -15.54
N LYS A 46 16.94 20.70 -14.81
CA LYS A 46 17.07 22.17 -14.85
C LYS A 46 18.36 22.49 -15.58
N ALA A 47 18.26 23.01 -16.80
CA ALA A 47 19.40 23.62 -17.48
C ALA A 47 19.88 24.81 -16.65
N ARG A 48 20.98 24.65 -15.91
CA ARG A 48 21.64 25.72 -15.15
C ARG A 48 23.02 25.95 -15.75
N LYS A 49 23.33 27.21 -16.02
CA LYS A 49 24.69 27.62 -16.40
C LYS A 49 25.54 27.75 -15.14
N ILE A 50 26.77 27.24 -15.19
CA ILE A 50 27.73 27.41 -14.09
C ILE A 50 28.13 28.89 -14.02
N LYS A 51 27.91 29.52 -12.87
CA LYS A 51 28.43 30.87 -12.63
C LYS A 51 29.94 30.79 -12.40
N PHE A 52 30.67 31.81 -12.81
CA PHE A 52 32.09 31.85 -12.48
C PHE A 52 32.25 32.22 -11.00
N LEU A 53 32.87 31.34 -10.20
CA LEU A 53 33.42 31.67 -8.89
C LEU A 53 34.93 31.94 -9.03
N GLY A 54 35.46 32.76 -8.13
CA GLY A 54 36.89 33.05 -8.06
C GLY A 54 37.75 31.81 -7.83
N ASP A 55 39.06 31.95 -8.09
CA ASP A 55 40.03 30.87 -7.87
C ASP A 55 40.11 30.49 -6.38
N VAL A 56 40.39 29.21 -6.13
CA VAL A 56 40.64 28.69 -4.78
C VAL A 56 42.14 28.85 -4.46
N PRO A 57 42.52 29.56 -3.37
CA PRO A 57 43.92 29.80 -3.03
C PRO A 57 44.66 28.56 -2.55
N ASP A 58 44.08 27.79 -1.63
CA ASP A 58 44.58 26.50 -1.15
C ASP A 58 43.67 25.37 -1.65
N PHE A 59 44.19 24.58 -2.59
CA PHE A 59 43.41 23.52 -3.21
C PHE A 59 43.25 22.28 -2.31
N GLU A 60 44.27 21.93 -1.53
CA GLU A 60 44.22 20.76 -0.65
C GLU A 60 43.29 21.02 0.53
N GLU A 61 43.37 22.21 1.14
CA GLU A 61 42.45 22.64 2.20
C GLU A 61 40.99 22.67 1.68
N PHE A 62 40.78 23.10 0.45
CA PHE A 62 39.46 23.13 -0.16
C PHE A 62 38.89 21.73 -0.43
N LEU A 63 39.70 20.79 -0.94
CA LEU A 63 39.27 19.39 -1.09
C LEU A 63 38.92 18.77 0.27
N SER A 64 39.80 18.96 1.26
CA SER A 64 39.57 18.53 2.65
C SER A 64 38.26 19.09 3.22
N THR A 65 37.95 20.35 2.95
CA THR A 65 36.70 20.99 3.41
C THR A 65 35.47 20.33 2.76
N LEU A 66 35.53 20.03 1.46
CA LEU A 66 34.41 19.38 0.77
C LEU A 66 34.18 17.94 1.24
N GLU A 67 35.26 17.21 1.51
CA GLU A 67 35.21 15.87 2.10
C GLU A 67 34.60 15.91 3.50
N GLU A 68 35.09 16.81 4.35
CA GLU A 68 34.55 17.01 5.70
C GLU A 68 33.07 17.42 5.68
N ASP A 69 32.67 18.32 4.78
CA ASP A 69 31.26 18.70 4.60
C ASP A 69 30.39 17.48 4.22
N LEU A 70 30.87 16.61 3.33
CA LEU A 70 30.17 15.40 2.92
C LEU A 70 30.07 14.39 4.07
N ASP A 71 31.16 14.15 4.80
CA ASP A 71 31.20 13.26 5.95
C ASP A 71 30.27 13.74 7.07
N ASN A 72 30.31 15.03 7.39
CA ASN A 72 29.44 15.66 8.39
C ASN A 72 27.95 15.64 7.98
N SER A 73 27.65 15.51 6.68
CA SER A 73 26.28 15.41 6.18
C SER A 73 25.69 14.00 6.26
N MET A 74 26.52 12.97 6.50
CA MET A 74 26.08 11.58 6.54
C MET A 74 25.02 11.33 7.63
N LYS A 75 24.00 10.55 7.26
CA LYS A 75 22.92 10.08 8.13
C LYS A 75 23.07 8.58 8.33
N LYS A 76 22.89 8.12 9.56
CA LYS A 76 22.87 6.69 9.92
C LYS A 76 21.67 6.00 9.29
N TYR A 77 21.88 4.78 8.80
CA TYR A 77 20.80 3.93 8.33
C TYR A 77 20.02 3.36 9.51
N PHE A 78 18.70 3.30 9.37
CA PHE A 78 17.82 2.94 10.49
C PHE A 78 17.86 1.45 10.86
N LEU A 79 18.23 0.57 9.92
CA LEU A 79 18.30 -0.88 10.16
C LEU A 79 19.71 -1.38 10.50
N ASP A 80 20.73 -0.58 10.23
CA ASP A 80 22.13 -0.94 10.48
C ASP A 80 22.93 0.33 10.80
N SER A 81 23.36 0.44 12.06
CA SER A 81 24.09 1.60 12.57
C SER A 81 25.49 1.78 11.96
N ASN A 82 26.00 0.79 11.23
CA ASN A 82 27.28 0.86 10.53
C ASN A 82 27.16 1.36 9.08
N ARG A 83 25.93 1.56 8.60
CA ARG A 83 25.66 2.04 7.24
C ARG A 83 25.21 3.50 7.27
N TYR A 84 25.63 4.25 6.28
CA TYR A 84 25.42 5.70 6.20
C TYR A 84 24.98 6.12 4.80
N TYR A 85 24.31 7.26 4.71
CA TYR A 85 23.97 7.88 3.43
C TYR A 85 23.92 9.40 3.53
N VAL A 86 24.09 10.08 2.40
CA VAL A 86 23.97 11.54 2.28
C VAL A 86 22.63 11.87 1.62
N GLN A 87 21.87 12.80 2.19
CA GLN A 87 20.64 13.27 1.54
C GLN A 87 20.97 13.98 0.23
N ARG A 88 20.13 13.83 -0.79
CA ARG A 88 20.34 14.49 -2.09
C ARG A 88 20.46 16.00 -1.97
N SER A 89 19.62 16.64 -1.15
CA SER A 89 19.68 18.08 -0.90
C SER A 89 20.99 18.53 -0.23
N ASP A 90 21.55 17.73 0.67
CA ASP A 90 22.85 18.03 1.29
C ASP A 90 23.97 17.89 0.26
N PHE A 91 23.97 16.80 -0.50
CA PHE A 91 24.93 16.59 -1.58
C PHE A 91 24.93 17.73 -2.61
N GLU A 92 23.74 18.15 -3.07
CA GLU A 92 23.59 19.24 -4.05
C GLU A 92 24.00 20.62 -3.49
N ARG A 93 23.84 20.82 -2.18
CA ARG A 93 24.28 22.04 -1.48
C ARG A 93 25.79 22.07 -1.31
N ILE A 94 26.41 20.92 -1.02
CA ILE A 94 27.85 20.80 -0.78
C ILE A 94 28.61 20.83 -2.11
N LEU A 95 28.20 20.00 -3.07
CA LEU A 95 28.85 19.84 -4.37
C LEU A 95 28.12 20.64 -5.46
N THR A 96 28.21 21.98 -5.37
CA THR A 96 27.60 22.85 -6.38
C THR A 96 28.37 22.78 -7.71
N PRO A 97 27.73 23.09 -8.85
CA PRO A 97 28.40 23.13 -10.15
C PRO A 97 29.62 24.07 -10.16
N GLU A 98 29.54 25.17 -9.44
CA GLU A 98 30.64 26.12 -9.31
C GLU A 98 31.83 25.53 -8.54
N LYS A 99 31.57 24.79 -7.45
CA LYS A 99 32.61 24.08 -6.70
C LYS A 99 33.23 22.95 -7.53
N VAL A 100 32.42 22.23 -8.32
CA VAL A 100 32.93 21.23 -9.27
C VAL A 100 33.88 21.87 -10.28
N LEU A 101 33.54 23.04 -10.83
CA LEU A 101 34.42 23.78 -11.73
C LEU A 101 35.73 24.21 -11.05
N GLN A 102 35.68 24.68 -9.81
CA GLN A 102 36.87 25.03 -9.04
C GLN A 102 37.82 23.83 -8.88
N VAL A 103 37.27 22.64 -8.59
CA VAL A 103 38.06 21.41 -8.51
C VAL A 103 38.64 21.04 -9.88
N VAL A 104 37.81 20.96 -10.92
CA VAL A 104 38.23 20.60 -12.29
C VAL A 104 39.34 21.51 -12.80
N ASN A 105 39.34 22.79 -12.42
CA ASN A 105 40.37 23.74 -12.83
C ASN A 105 41.78 23.38 -12.32
N LYS A 106 41.87 22.74 -11.15
CA LYS A 106 43.12 22.45 -10.43
C LYS A 106 43.57 20.98 -10.56
N LEU A 107 42.72 20.07 -11.04
CA LEU A 107 43.09 18.66 -11.24
C LEU A 107 44.27 18.48 -12.20
N SER A 108 45.23 17.63 -11.81
CA SER A 108 46.45 17.40 -12.59
C SER A 108 46.19 16.55 -13.83
N CYS A 109 45.22 15.62 -13.78
CA CYS A 109 44.75 14.88 -14.95
C CYS A 109 44.20 15.79 -16.05
N TYR A 110 43.70 16.98 -15.71
CA TYR A 110 43.21 17.99 -16.66
C TYR A 110 44.18 19.15 -16.91
N LYS A 111 45.45 19.03 -16.50
CA LYS A 111 46.44 20.11 -16.66
C LYS A 111 46.62 20.55 -18.12
N SER A 112 46.51 19.64 -19.08
CA SER A 112 46.67 19.91 -20.51
C SER A 112 45.46 20.59 -21.17
N LYS A 113 44.30 20.64 -20.50
CA LYS A 113 43.05 21.14 -21.08
C LYS A 113 42.89 22.64 -20.92
N ALA A 114 42.33 23.29 -21.94
CA ALA A 114 42.06 24.73 -21.92
C ALA A 114 40.96 25.09 -20.92
N ARG A 115 40.88 26.36 -20.52
CA ARG A 115 39.89 26.84 -19.53
C ARG A 115 38.44 26.60 -19.96
N ASP A 116 38.13 26.79 -21.23
CA ASP A 116 36.79 26.56 -21.77
C ASP A 116 36.45 25.05 -21.84
N GLU A 117 37.44 24.20 -22.10
CA GLU A 117 37.27 22.74 -22.05
C GLU A 117 37.00 22.28 -20.61
N LYS A 118 37.74 22.80 -19.64
CA LYS A 118 37.52 22.54 -18.20
C LYS A 118 36.13 22.97 -17.75
N ARG A 119 35.65 24.13 -18.21
CA ARG A 119 34.28 24.58 -17.97
C ARG A 119 33.26 23.59 -18.54
N LYS A 120 33.42 23.20 -19.81
CA LYS A 120 32.53 22.22 -20.45
C LYS A 120 32.55 20.87 -19.72
N LEU A 121 33.71 20.42 -19.26
CA LEU A 121 33.85 19.20 -18.48
C LEU A 121 33.09 19.27 -17.15
N ALA A 122 33.19 20.39 -16.42
CA ALA A 122 32.42 20.59 -15.20
C ALA A 122 30.91 20.58 -15.47
N GLU A 123 30.45 21.24 -16.53
CA GLU A 123 29.06 21.22 -16.97
C GLU A 123 28.59 19.79 -17.29
N GLU A 124 29.38 19.02 -18.04
CA GLU A 124 29.06 17.63 -18.35
C GLU A 124 29.08 16.72 -17.11
N ILE A 125 29.98 16.95 -16.15
CA ILE A 125 30.01 16.19 -14.90
C ILE A 125 28.72 16.42 -14.12
N CYS A 126 28.29 17.68 -13.98
CA CYS A 126 27.11 18.05 -13.19
C CYS A 126 25.79 17.69 -13.87
N PHE A 127 25.67 17.95 -15.17
CA PHE A 127 24.40 17.94 -15.88
C PHE A 127 24.33 16.94 -17.02
N GLY A 128 25.44 16.26 -17.35
CA GLY A 128 25.53 15.44 -18.54
C GLY A 128 25.46 16.25 -19.84
N SER A 129 25.38 15.53 -20.95
CA SER A 129 25.19 16.03 -22.30
C SER A 129 24.31 15.05 -23.08
N LYS A 130 24.03 15.34 -24.36
CA LYS A 130 23.28 14.42 -25.23
C LYS A 130 23.94 13.03 -25.35
N SER A 131 25.27 12.97 -25.22
CA SER A 131 26.05 11.75 -25.43
C SER A 131 26.54 11.12 -24.12
N ASN A 132 26.63 11.90 -23.04
CA ASN A 132 27.21 11.46 -21.78
C ASN A 132 26.26 11.75 -20.61
N PRO A 133 25.80 10.74 -19.85
CA PRO A 133 25.07 10.99 -18.60
C PRO A 133 25.91 11.77 -17.59
N PRO A 134 25.27 12.46 -16.62
CA PRO A 134 26.00 13.09 -15.51
C PRO A 134 26.79 12.06 -14.70
N CYS A 135 27.90 12.50 -14.12
CA CYS A 135 28.78 11.69 -13.30
C CYS A 135 29.18 12.41 -11.99
N ILE A 136 28.28 13.23 -11.44
CA ILE A 136 28.55 14.03 -10.24
C ILE A 136 28.64 13.17 -8.98
N LYS A 137 27.87 12.08 -8.89
CA LYS A 137 27.98 11.10 -7.80
C LYS A 137 29.27 10.30 -7.90
N VAL A 138 29.69 9.93 -9.11
CA VAL A 138 31.02 9.33 -9.35
C VAL A 138 32.13 10.29 -8.92
N PHE A 139 32.01 11.58 -9.29
CA PHE A 139 32.96 12.62 -8.90
C PHE A 139 33.03 12.76 -7.37
N GLY A 140 31.89 12.85 -6.69
CA GLY A 140 31.82 12.92 -5.22
C GLY A 140 32.40 11.67 -4.54
N ALA A 141 32.16 10.47 -5.08
CA ALA A 141 32.71 9.24 -4.53
C ALA A 141 34.23 9.14 -4.72
N LEU A 142 34.77 9.65 -5.83
CA LEU A 142 36.22 9.74 -6.05
C LEU A 142 36.86 10.77 -5.12
N LEU A 143 36.18 11.89 -4.85
CA LEU A 143 36.61 12.88 -3.85
C LEU A 143 36.72 12.22 -2.47
N MET A 144 35.62 11.68 -1.94
CA MET A 144 35.55 11.01 -0.64
C MET A 144 36.42 9.75 -0.48
N SER A 145 37.10 9.30 -1.53
CA SER A 145 37.95 8.10 -1.50
C SER A 145 39.40 8.38 -1.89
N ASP A 146 39.83 9.64 -1.84
CA ASP A 146 41.19 10.11 -2.18
C ASP A 146 41.62 9.75 -3.62
N GLN A 147 40.68 9.69 -4.56
CA GLN A 147 40.88 9.19 -5.93
C GLN A 147 40.42 10.17 -7.00
N ILE A 148 40.21 11.45 -6.67
CA ILE A 148 39.64 12.44 -7.60
C ILE A 148 40.45 12.62 -8.90
N GLN A 149 41.77 12.37 -8.87
CA GLN A 149 42.62 12.44 -10.05
C GLN A 149 42.27 11.39 -11.13
N ASP A 150 41.61 10.30 -10.75
CA ASP A 150 41.25 9.23 -11.68
C ASP A 150 39.94 9.49 -12.45
N ILE A 151 39.30 10.64 -12.24
CA ILE A 151 38.03 11.00 -12.90
C ILE A 151 38.11 10.92 -14.42
N GLU A 152 39.23 11.31 -15.04
CA GLU A 152 39.39 11.22 -16.50
C GLU A 152 39.36 9.77 -16.99
N ILE A 153 40.07 8.87 -16.30
CA ILE A 153 40.15 7.45 -16.65
C ILE A 153 38.77 6.81 -16.53
N HIS A 154 38.03 7.11 -15.46
CA HIS A 154 36.72 6.52 -15.22
C HIS A 154 35.65 7.07 -16.17
N ARG A 155 35.70 8.37 -16.51
CA ARG A 155 34.82 8.94 -17.55
C ARG A 155 35.12 8.39 -18.93
N ALA A 156 36.40 8.22 -19.30
CA ALA A 156 36.80 7.58 -20.56
C ALA A 156 36.30 6.11 -20.64
N ASP A 157 36.20 5.45 -19.50
CA ASP A 157 35.59 4.11 -19.37
C ASP A 157 34.05 4.15 -19.25
N GLY A 158 33.41 5.28 -19.56
CA GLY A 158 31.95 5.44 -19.57
C GLY A 158 31.28 5.26 -18.20
N LEU A 159 32.02 5.37 -17.10
CA LEU A 159 31.42 5.34 -15.76
C LEU A 159 30.66 6.65 -15.51
N CYS A 160 29.40 6.53 -15.09
CA CYS A 160 28.53 7.66 -14.79
C CYS A 160 27.62 7.34 -13.61
N ASP A 161 26.78 8.29 -13.19
CA ASP A 161 25.92 8.13 -12.00
C ASP A 161 24.88 7.01 -12.19
N HIS A 162 24.47 6.78 -13.44
CA HIS A 162 23.61 5.67 -13.82
C HIS A 162 24.25 4.29 -13.64
N CYS A 163 25.57 4.23 -13.52
CA CYS A 163 26.27 2.99 -13.24
C CYS A 163 26.27 2.64 -11.75
N LEU A 164 26.03 3.61 -10.87
CA LEU A 164 26.10 3.43 -9.44
C LEU A 164 24.76 2.91 -8.89
N PRO A 165 24.81 2.09 -7.82
CA PRO A 165 26.01 1.55 -7.18
C PRO A 165 26.67 0.41 -7.96
N LEU A 166 27.96 0.18 -7.68
CA LEU A 166 28.69 -0.97 -8.23
C LEU A 166 28.64 -2.16 -7.27
N ILE A 167 28.56 -3.35 -7.83
CA ILE A 167 28.49 -4.61 -7.09
C ILE A 167 29.83 -5.34 -7.21
N PHE A 168 30.30 -5.91 -6.10
CA PHE A 168 31.44 -6.80 -6.12
C PHE A 168 31.05 -8.16 -6.70
N SER A 169 31.80 -8.63 -7.69
CA SER A 169 31.70 -10.02 -8.15
C SER A 169 32.11 -10.97 -7.04
N GLU A 170 31.39 -12.09 -6.94
CA GLU A 170 31.72 -13.20 -6.02
C GLU A 170 33.11 -13.76 -6.32
N GLU A 171 33.45 -13.86 -7.61
CA GLU A 171 34.77 -14.27 -8.08
C GLU A 171 35.68 -13.05 -8.29
N GLY A 172 36.77 -12.95 -7.52
CA GLY A 172 37.88 -12.02 -7.78
C GLY A 172 37.71 -10.57 -7.26
N PHE A 173 36.68 -10.28 -6.46
CA PHE A 173 36.44 -8.96 -5.86
C PHE A 173 36.45 -7.80 -6.87
N ARG A 174 35.90 -8.02 -8.06
CA ARG A 174 35.85 -7.02 -9.14
C ARG A 174 34.59 -6.17 -9.01
N LEU A 175 34.68 -4.87 -9.27
CA LEU A 175 33.50 -4.00 -9.30
C LEU A 175 32.82 -4.11 -10.67
N SER A 176 31.50 -4.25 -10.66
CA SER A 176 30.68 -4.36 -11.87
C SER A 176 29.42 -3.48 -11.76
N CYS A 177 29.01 -2.93 -12.89
CA CYS A 177 27.76 -2.22 -13.05
C CYS A 177 26.69 -3.22 -13.53
N ASP A 178 25.70 -3.51 -12.69
CA ASP A 178 24.60 -4.44 -13.01
C ASP A 178 23.76 -3.91 -14.18
N ARG A 179 23.46 -2.60 -14.17
CA ARG A 179 22.61 -1.95 -15.18
C ARG A 179 23.20 -2.03 -16.60
N HIS A 180 24.49 -1.79 -16.76
CA HIS A 180 25.16 -1.79 -18.07
C HIS A 180 25.88 -3.11 -18.37
N ASN A 181 25.85 -4.06 -17.43
CA ASN A 181 26.62 -5.31 -17.49
C ASN A 181 28.10 -5.06 -17.83
N LYS A 182 28.76 -4.15 -17.10
CA LYS A 182 30.12 -3.67 -17.39
C LYS A 182 31.03 -3.67 -16.16
N GLU A 183 32.23 -4.23 -16.28
CA GLU A 183 33.21 -4.32 -15.19
C GLU A 183 34.15 -3.10 -15.05
N HIS A 184 33.88 -1.97 -15.71
CA HIS A 184 34.69 -0.74 -15.67
C HIS A 184 36.20 -0.95 -15.36
N ALA A 185 36.97 -1.36 -16.38
CA ALA A 185 38.35 -1.82 -16.26
C ALA A 185 39.29 -0.84 -15.54
N GLY A 186 38.99 0.46 -15.57
CA GLY A 186 39.78 1.48 -14.86
C GLY A 186 39.88 1.20 -13.35
N PHE A 187 38.78 0.81 -12.70
CA PHE A 187 38.77 0.50 -11.26
C PHE A 187 39.36 -0.87 -10.96
N ASN A 188 39.11 -1.85 -11.82
CA ASN A 188 39.54 -3.23 -11.58
C ASN A 188 41.03 -3.48 -11.76
N LYS A 189 41.78 -2.51 -12.29
CA LYS A 189 43.25 -2.50 -12.26
C LYS A 189 43.82 -2.05 -10.91
N LYS A 190 43.03 -1.36 -10.08
CA LYS A 190 43.48 -0.86 -8.77
C LYS A 190 43.42 -1.96 -7.70
N ARG A 191 44.23 -1.79 -6.65
CA ARG A 191 44.21 -2.68 -5.48
C ARG A 191 42.82 -2.67 -4.80
N SER A 192 42.45 -3.79 -4.17
CA SER A 192 41.16 -3.99 -3.49
C SER A 192 40.80 -2.87 -2.51
N LYS A 193 41.76 -2.36 -1.72
CA LYS A 193 41.52 -1.28 -0.75
C LYS A 193 40.91 -0.01 -1.37
N PHE A 194 41.36 0.38 -2.56
CA PHE A 194 40.87 1.58 -3.25
C PHE A 194 39.48 1.37 -3.85
N ARG A 195 39.24 0.16 -4.38
CA ARG A 195 37.92 -0.26 -4.86
C ARG A 195 36.89 -0.27 -3.73
N LYS A 196 37.27 -0.79 -2.56
CA LYS A 196 36.40 -0.81 -1.37
C LYS A 196 36.06 0.61 -0.91
N ARG A 197 37.06 1.48 -0.72
CA ARG A 197 36.83 2.88 -0.31
C ARG A 197 35.92 3.64 -1.29
N PHE A 198 36.19 3.53 -2.60
CA PHE A 198 35.33 4.13 -3.61
C PHE A 198 33.89 3.60 -3.54
N ASN A 199 33.72 2.27 -3.42
CA ASN A 199 32.38 1.69 -3.41
C ASN A 199 31.61 2.08 -2.14
N ASP A 200 32.26 2.11 -0.98
CA ASP A 200 31.65 2.55 0.27
C ASP A 200 31.22 4.03 0.21
N ALA A 201 32.06 4.91 -0.37
CA ALA A 201 31.69 6.29 -0.64
C ALA A 201 30.54 6.41 -1.66
N ALA A 202 30.60 5.66 -2.77
CA ALA A 202 29.55 5.67 -3.79
C ALA A 202 28.20 5.25 -3.22
N ARG A 203 28.16 4.18 -2.41
CA ARG A 203 26.96 3.70 -1.69
C ARG A 203 26.34 4.78 -0.82
N ALA A 204 27.17 5.52 -0.07
CA ALA A 204 26.69 6.62 0.76
C ALA A 204 26.02 7.73 -0.05
N LEU A 205 26.46 7.96 -1.29
CA LEU A 205 25.97 9.05 -2.15
C LEU A 205 24.74 8.70 -3.00
N VAL A 206 24.38 7.42 -3.12
CA VAL A 206 23.35 6.92 -4.05
C VAL A 206 22.10 6.35 -3.37
N ALA A 207 21.75 6.87 -2.21
CA ALA A 207 20.46 6.58 -1.61
C ALA A 207 19.31 6.78 -2.63
N PRO A 208 18.35 5.84 -2.72
CA PRO A 208 17.32 5.82 -3.75
C PRO A 208 16.59 7.16 -3.99
N TYR A 209 16.29 7.44 -5.25
CA TYR A 209 15.21 8.36 -5.65
C TYR A 209 13.97 7.55 -6.00
N ILE A 210 12.91 7.72 -5.22
CA ILE A 210 11.70 6.94 -5.26
C ILE A 210 10.69 7.61 -6.19
N LYS A 211 10.34 6.92 -7.27
CA LYS A 211 9.33 7.36 -8.22
C LYS A 211 8.09 6.51 -8.07
N TRP A 212 6.94 7.15 -8.18
CA TRP A 212 5.66 6.48 -8.39
C TRP A 212 4.83 7.22 -9.43
N GLU A 213 4.10 6.46 -10.24
CA GLU A 213 3.32 6.96 -11.37
C GLU A 213 2.08 6.07 -11.55
N ASP A 214 0.94 6.66 -11.88
CA ASP A 214 -0.26 5.86 -12.14
C ASP A 214 -0.07 5.04 -13.43
N GLY A 215 -0.41 3.74 -13.39
CA GLY A 215 -0.20 2.83 -14.52
C GLY A 215 1.18 2.18 -14.57
N LYS A 216 2.11 2.55 -13.68
CA LYS A 216 3.47 2.00 -13.68
C LYS A 216 4.05 1.87 -12.28
N HIS A 217 4.45 0.64 -11.92
CA HIS A 217 5.06 0.33 -10.64
C HIS A 217 6.59 0.30 -10.71
N PHE A 218 7.25 0.85 -9.70
CA PHE A 218 8.72 0.90 -9.61
C PHE A 218 9.21 -0.03 -8.49
N HIS A 219 10.09 -0.97 -8.87
CA HIS A 219 10.67 -1.95 -7.96
C HIS A 219 12.20 -1.78 -7.88
N TYR A 220 12.69 -1.38 -6.71
CA TYR A 220 14.09 -1.05 -6.46
C TYR A 220 14.84 -2.26 -5.93
N VAL A 221 15.94 -2.64 -6.61
CA VAL A 221 16.76 -3.79 -6.22
C VAL A 221 18.05 -3.28 -5.56
N ILE A 222 18.23 -3.57 -4.28
CA ILE A 222 19.33 -3.12 -3.44
C ILE A 222 20.22 -4.33 -3.12
N ARG A 223 21.29 -4.51 -3.90
CA ARG A 223 22.24 -5.65 -3.77
C ARG A 223 23.59 -5.26 -3.21
N ASP A 224 23.84 -3.98 -3.18
CA ASP A 224 25.13 -3.38 -2.91
C ASP A 224 25.29 -2.97 -1.44
N GLY A 225 24.22 -3.02 -0.63
CA GLY A 225 24.23 -2.49 0.73
C GLY A 225 24.02 -0.97 0.80
N SER A 226 23.43 -0.33 -0.21
CA SER A 226 23.00 1.07 -0.14
C SER A 226 21.74 1.26 0.70
N CYS A 227 21.67 2.37 1.42
CA CYS A 227 20.62 2.65 2.41
C CYS A 227 19.34 3.21 1.75
N LEU A 228 18.17 2.86 2.30
CA LEU A 228 16.93 3.60 2.02
C LEU A 228 17.01 5.03 2.59
N PRO A 229 16.47 6.05 1.91
CA PRO A 229 16.64 7.47 2.26
C PRO A 229 15.71 7.92 3.41
N ILE A 230 15.80 7.24 4.54
CA ILE A 230 14.91 7.42 5.69
C ILE A 230 15.66 8.15 6.79
N TYR A 231 15.19 9.35 7.17
CA TYR A 231 15.89 10.22 8.12
C TYR A 231 15.22 10.28 9.51
N ASP A 232 13.96 9.84 9.59
CA ASP A 232 13.18 9.75 10.81
C ASP A 232 12.32 8.48 10.69
N HIS A 233 12.29 7.68 11.75
CA HIS A 233 11.57 6.42 11.75
C HIS A 233 11.10 6.06 13.15
N LYS A 234 10.00 5.32 13.22
CA LYS A 234 9.53 4.65 14.42
C LYS A 234 9.06 3.25 14.02
N LYS A 235 9.69 2.22 14.58
CA LYS A 235 9.14 0.86 14.52
C LYS A 235 7.83 0.86 15.29
N ILE A 236 6.82 0.33 14.66
CA ILE A 236 5.48 0.25 15.21
C ILE A 236 5.40 -1.02 16.06
N ASP A 237 5.17 -0.85 17.37
CA ASP A 237 5.05 -1.97 18.32
C ASP A 237 3.62 -2.14 18.82
N LYS A 238 3.28 -3.36 19.28
CA LYS A 238 1.92 -3.71 19.76
C LYS A 238 1.43 -2.84 20.93
N ASN A 239 2.36 -2.30 21.70
CA ASN A 239 2.09 -1.47 22.87
C ASN A 239 1.97 0.02 22.52
N ASP A 240 2.21 0.43 21.27
CA ASP A 240 2.00 1.81 20.86
C ASP A 240 0.49 2.10 20.82
N GLU A 241 0.04 3.10 21.59
CA GLU A 241 -1.35 3.54 21.61
C GLU A 241 -1.86 3.86 20.19
N GLY A 242 -2.90 3.15 19.77
CA GLY A 242 -3.54 3.35 18.46
C GLY A 242 -2.81 2.72 17.28
N VAL A 243 -1.94 1.73 17.52
CA VAL A 243 -1.10 1.11 16.48
C VAL A 243 -1.20 -0.43 16.43
N GLN A 244 -1.81 -1.06 17.44
CA GLN A 244 -2.29 -2.46 17.35
C GLN A 244 -3.08 -2.69 16.04
N ALA A 245 -3.82 -1.68 15.61
CA ALA A 245 -4.44 -1.46 14.30
C ALA A 245 -3.56 -1.72 13.07
N VAL A 246 -2.44 -0.99 12.93
CA VAL A 246 -1.51 -1.12 11.79
C VAL A 246 -0.87 -2.49 11.79
N LEU A 247 -0.58 -3.02 12.98
CA LEU A 247 -0.01 -4.35 13.14
C LEU A 247 -1.04 -5.44 12.82
N ASP A 248 -2.28 -5.35 13.26
CA ASP A 248 -3.31 -6.35 12.95
C ASP A 248 -3.77 -6.28 11.49
N ALA A 249 -3.67 -5.10 10.88
CA ALA A 249 -3.85 -4.85 9.46
C ALA A 249 -2.74 -5.40 8.57
N THR A 250 -1.57 -5.71 9.13
CA THR A 250 -0.41 -6.20 8.36
C THR A 250 0.10 -7.55 8.86
N ASN A 251 -0.33 -8.00 10.03
CA ASN A 251 0.08 -9.23 10.70
C ASN A 251 -1.05 -10.23 10.90
N GLY A 252 -2.23 -10.03 10.30
CA GLY A 252 -3.30 -11.02 10.30
C GLY A 252 -3.53 -11.60 11.69
N ALA A 253 -4.03 -10.78 12.62
CA ALA A 253 -4.41 -11.13 13.99
C ALA A 253 -3.91 -12.51 14.49
N ALA A 254 -2.63 -12.58 14.87
CA ALA A 254 -2.08 -13.70 15.63
C ALA A 254 -1.45 -13.15 16.91
N ASN A 255 -2.28 -12.99 17.94
CA ASN A 255 -1.80 -12.78 19.30
C ASN A 255 -1.49 -14.13 19.93
N GLY A 256 -0.27 -14.61 19.67
CA GLY A 256 0.31 -15.78 20.32
C GLY A 256 1.75 -16.01 19.90
N GLY A 257 2.71 -15.61 20.74
CA GLY A 257 4.06 -16.20 20.88
C GLY A 257 5.05 -16.30 19.70
N TYR A 258 4.64 -16.07 18.45
CA TYR A 258 5.50 -16.17 17.27
C TYR A 258 5.31 -14.92 16.39
N GLY A 259 6.42 -14.25 16.05
CA GLY A 259 6.44 -12.93 15.41
C GLY A 259 5.53 -12.81 14.17
N GLY A 260 4.86 -11.66 14.06
CA GLY A 260 3.94 -11.35 12.97
C GLY A 260 4.55 -11.45 11.58
N PHE A 261 3.71 -11.57 10.56
CA PHE A 261 4.10 -11.81 9.16
C PHE A 261 4.93 -10.66 8.54
N SER A 262 4.81 -9.45 9.07
CA SER A 262 5.54 -8.26 8.64
C SER A 262 5.83 -7.30 9.79
N GLU A 263 6.82 -6.44 9.61
CA GLU A 263 7.09 -5.31 10.50
C GLU A 263 6.70 -4.02 9.77
N VAL A 264 6.02 -3.10 10.46
CA VAL A 264 5.69 -1.79 9.88
C VAL A 264 6.52 -0.71 10.56
N TYR A 265 6.99 0.25 9.77
CA TYR A 265 7.70 1.41 10.24
C TYR A 265 6.97 2.66 9.77
N ARG A 266 6.71 3.60 10.68
CA ARG A 266 6.38 4.97 10.30
C ARG A 266 7.68 5.67 9.95
N VAL A 267 7.81 6.16 8.73
CA VAL A 267 9.08 6.71 8.23
C VAL A 267 8.88 8.08 7.61
N LYS A 268 9.91 8.94 7.67
CA LYS A 268 9.99 10.15 6.85
C LYS A 268 11.10 10.02 5.82
N ILE A 269 10.74 10.43 4.62
CA ILE A 269 11.64 10.50 3.46
C ILE A 269 11.73 11.97 3.05
N SER A 270 12.95 12.45 2.82
CA SER A 270 13.16 13.86 2.46
C SER A 270 12.60 14.12 1.06
N LYS A 271 12.05 15.32 0.83
CA LYS A 271 11.42 15.72 -0.45
C LYS A 271 12.35 15.58 -1.65
N CYS A 272 13.66 15.66 -1.45
CA CYS A 272 14.65 15.47 -2.51
C CYS A 272 14.81 14.01 -2.98
N HIS A 273 14.23 13.03 -2.26
CA HIS A 273 14.33 11.61 -2.56
C HIS A 273 13.09 11.02 -3.24
N TYR A 274 12.12 11.82 -3.64
CA TYR A 274 10.96 11.31 -4.39
C TYR A 274 10.34 12.33 -5.35
N ASN A 275 9.48 11.86 -6.26
CA ASN A 275 8.76 12.74 -7.18
C ASN A 275 7.55 13.41 -6.52
N HIS A 276 7.35 14.70 -6.78
CA HIS A 276 6.23 15.48 -6.23
C HIS A 276 4.92 15.29 -7.03
N SER A 277 4.49 14.05 -7.25
CA SER A 277 3.19 13.81 -7.92
C SER A 277 2.02 14.35 -7.07
N ASP A 278 0.86 14.61 -7.68
CA ASP A 278 -0.35 14.99 -6.94
C ASP A 278 -0.70 13.93 -5.88
N THR A 279 -0.54 14.31 -4.61
CA THR A 279 -0.71 13.41 -3.46
C THR A 279 -2.15 13.41 -2.95
N LYS A 280 -3.07 14.16 -3.59
CA LYS A 280 -4.41 14.46 -3.06
C LYS A 280 -4.42 14.91 -1.58
N GLY A 281 -3.28 15.40 -1.05
CA GLY A 281 -3.11 15.78 0.36
C GLY A 281 -2.81 14.63 1.34
N ARG A 282 -2.63 13.37 0.87
CA ARG A 282 -2.38 12.20 1.74
C ARG A 282 -1.01 12.18 2.42
N HIS A 283 -0.05 12.96 1.93
CA HIS A 283 1.30 13.09 2.52
C HIS A 283 1.55 14.43 3.20
N HIS A 284 0.52 15.11 3.70
CA HIS A 284 0.65 16.50 4.20
C HIS A 284 1.71 16.68 5.31
N ARG A 285 2.06 15.61 6.05
CA ARG A 285 3.11 15.61 7.09
C ARG A 285 4.43 14.92 6.68
N GLY A 286 4.55 14.43 5.45
CA GLY A 286 5.74 13.74 4.94
C GLY A 286 6.01 12.36 5.57
N TYR A 287 4.99 11.75 6.19
CA TYR A 287 5.06 10.39 6.72
C TYR A 287 4.62 9.36 5.68
N PHE A 288 5.28 8.20 5.75
CA PHE A 288 4.98 7.01 4.97
C PHE A 288 4.94 5.79 5.88
N ALA A 289 4.27 4.74 5.44
CA ALA A 289 4.34 3.41 6.05
C ALA A 289 5.27 2.53 5.22
N LEU A 290 6.32 1.99 5.85
CA LEU A 290 7.21 1.00 5.26
C LEU A 290 6.93 -0.37 5.88
N LYS A 291 6.32 -1.27 5.12
CA LYS A 291 6.05 -2.66 5.52
C LYS A 291 7.22 -3.53 5.08
N LYS A 292 7.93 -4.13 6.03
CA LYS A 292 9.03 -5.09 5.84
C LYS A 292 8.47 -6.50 5.99
N LEU A 293 8.58 -7.34 4.97
CA LEU A 293 8.14 -8.74 5.04
C LEU A 293 9.16 -9.59 5.81
N THR A 294 8.68 -10.50 6.66
CA THR A 294 9.57 -11.33 7.49
C THR A 294 10.22 -12.49 6.69
N PRO A 295 11.41 -12.98 7.10
CA PRO A 295 12.16 -14.02 6.38
C PRO A 295 11.39 -15.32 6.08
N ARG A 296 10.41 -15.71 6.92
CA ARG A 296 9.58 -16.91 6.71
C ARG A 296 8.66 -16.83 5.48
N TYR A 297 8.47 -15.64 4.92
CA TYR A 297 7.64 -15.35 3.74
C TYR A 297 8.43 -14.73 2.58
N THR A 298 9.76 -14.85 2.58
CA THR A 298 10.64 -14.39 1.48
C THR A 298 10.59 -15.27 0.23
N GLU A 299 9.61 -16.16 0.12
CA GLU A 299 9.33 -16.80 -1.15
C GLU A 299 8.79 -15.75 -2.12
N ARG A 300 9.55 -15.52 -3.20
CA ARG A 300 9.23 -14.57 -4.28
C ARG A 300 7.77 -14.69 -4.75
N GLU A 301 7.20 -15.89 -4.68
CA GLU A 301 5.80 -16.18 -5.02
C GLU A 301 4.79 -15.47 -4.10
N SER A 302 5.04 -15.46 -2.79
CA SER A 302 4.16 -14.78 -1.81
C SER A 302 4.20 -13.26 -2.02
N PHE A 303 5.40 -12.71 -2.20
CA PHE A 303 5.57 -11.29 -2.54
C PHE A 303 4.91 -10.94 -3.88
N ASN A 304 5.07 -11.77 -4.91
CA ASN A 304 4.44 -11.55 -6.22
C ASN A 304 2.90 -11.61 -6.13
N LEU A 305 2.34 -12.45 -5.24
CA LEU A 305 0.89 -12.51 -5.03
C LEU A 305 0.35 -11.23 -4.39
N GLU A 306 1.04 -10.70 -3.38
CA GLU A 306 0.68 -9.42 -2.76
C GLU A 306 0.84 -8.26 -3.77
N LEU A 307 1.98 -8.21 -4.45
CA LEU A 307 2.31 -7.16 -5.40
C LEU A 307 1.34 -7.13 -6.59
N SER A 308 1.03 -8.28 -7.19
CA SER A 308 0.15 -8.35 -8.36
C SER A 308 -1.24 -7.79 -8.07
N THR A 309 -1.81 -8.11 -6.90
CA THR A 309 -3.14 -7.63 -6.52
C THR A 309 -3.13 -6.11 -6.32
N LEU A 310 -2.06 -5.55 -5.74
CA LEU A 310 -1.88 -4.11 -5.53
C LEU A 310 -1.70 -3.34 -6.84
N ILE A 311 -0.80 -3.79 -7.72
CA ILE A 311 -0.55 -3.14 -9.02
C ILE A 311 -1.80 -3.19 -9.88
N TYR A 312 -2.47 -4.34 -9.96
CA TYR A 312 -3.61 -4.49 -10.83
C TYR A 312 -4.79 -3.61 -10.39
N SER A 313 -5.08 -3.56 -9.09
CA SER A 313 -6.13 -2.70 -8.52
C SER A 313 -5.85 -1.22 -8.83
N ALA A 314 -4.57 -0.83 -8.83
CA ALA A 314 -4.13 0.51 -9.20
C ALA A 314 -4.33 0.85 -10.70
N ASP A 315 -4.53 -0.12 -11.58
CA ASP A 315 -4.70 0.09 -13.03
C ASP A 315 -6.15 0.08 -13.50
N GLN A 316 -7.08 -0.39 -12.67
CA GLN A 316 -8.48 -0.53 -13.06
C GLN A 316 -9.18 0.81 -13.34
N LYS A 317 -10.26 0.79 -14.11
CA LYS A 317 -11.12 1.98 -14.23
C LYS A 317 -12.04 2.05 -13.01
N GLY A 318 -12.30 3.25 -12.54
CA GLY A 318 -13.21 3.50 -11.42
C GLY A 318 -12.59 4.34 -10.31
N ASN A 319 -13.37 4.52 -9.24
CA ASN A 319 -12.96 5.28 -8.08
C ASN A 319 -12.06 4.42 -7.17
N LYS A 320 -10.77 4.78 -7.10
CA LYS A 320 -9.75 4.06 -6.29
C LYS A 320 -9.47 4.74 -4.96
N ASP A 321 -10.22 5.79 -4.63
CA ASP A 321 -9.91 6.60 -3.46
C ASP A 321 -10.07 5.80 -2.15
N HIS A 322 -10.84 4.72 -2.18
CA HIS A 322 -11.05 3.81 -1.05
C HIS A 322 -10.21 2.52 -1.13
N LEU A 323 -9.17 2.48 -1.96
CA LEU A 323 -8.19 1.39 -2.03
C LEU A 323 -6.79 1.89 -1.65
N ILE A 324 -6.03 1.10 -0.89
CA ILE A 324 -4.67 1.46 -0.49
C ILE A 324 -3.77 1.57 -1.73
N LYS A 325 -2.98 2.66 -1.80
CA LYS A 325 -2.05 2.90 -2.91
C LYS A 325 -0.65 2.44 -2.53
N LEU A 326 -0.14 1.45 -3.25
CA LEU A 326 1.28 1.09 -3.21
C LEU A 326 2.09 2.14 -3.99
N LEU A 327 3.09 2.74 -3.35
CA LEU A 327 3.94 3.76 -3.96
C LEU A 327 5.15 3.13 -4.66
N ALA A 328 5.86 2.27 -3.95
CA ALA A 328 7.06 1.61 -4.45
C ALA A 328 7.34 0.33 -3.67
N THR A 329 8.23 -0.50 -4.20
CA THR A 329 8.74 -1.67 -3.48
C THR A 329 10.25 -1.76 -3.55
N PHE A 330 10.84 -2.40 -2.55
CA PHE A 330 12.28 -2.62 -2.46
C PHE A 330 12.59 -4.09 -2.22
N GLU A 331 13.64 -4.60 -2.85
CA GLU A 331 14.24 -5.92 -2.60
C GLU A 331 15.67 -5.70 -2.13
N GLU A 332 15.95 -5.96 -0.84
CA GLU A 332 17.29 -5.83 -0.25
C GLU A 332 17.93 -7.21 -0.10
N HIS A 333 19.08 -7.41 -0.76
CA HIS A 333 19.90 -8.60 -0.58
C HIS A 333 20.96 -8.31 0.48
N ASN A 334 20.93 -9.04 1.59
CA ASN A 334 21.91 -8.88 2.66
C ASN A 334 22.67 -10.19 2.94
N SER A 335 23.76 -10.40 2.19
CA SER A 335 24.65 -11.55 2.37
C SER A 335 25.37 -11.55 3.73
N ALA A 336 25.53 -10.38 4.38
CA ALA A 336 26.26 -10.25 5.65
C ALA A 336 25.47 -10.80 6.86
N GLN A 337 24.15 -10.97 6.73
CA GLN A 337 23.30 -11.55 7.78
C GLN A 337 23.10 -13.06 7.63
N GLY A 338 23.87 -13.73 6.75
CA GLY A 338 23.70 -15.16 6.48
C GLY A 338 22.33 -15.51 5.87
N GLN A 339 21.68 -14.54 5.21
CA GLN A 339 20.40 -14.74 4.55
C GLN A 339 20.62 -15.04 3.07
N ASP A 340 20.25 -16.24 2.63
CA ASP A 340 20.25 -16.63 1.21
C ASP A 340 19.13 -15.94 0.40
N ARG A 341 18.19 -15.26 1.09
CA ARG A 341 16.97 -14.71 0.48
C ARG A 341 16.89 -13.20 0.70
N PRO A 342 16.32 -12.44 -0.27
CA PRO A 342 16.15 -11.01 -0.11
C PRO A 342 15.04 -10.67 0.89
N THR A 343 15.18 -9.51 1.54
CA THR A 343 14.11 -8.89 2.32
C THR A 343 13.30 -7.96 1.41
N TYR A 344 11.97 -8.11 1.40
CA TYR A 344 11.08 -7.26 0.63
C TYR A 344 10.46 -6.16 1.49
N TYR A 345 10.33 -4.97 0.91
CA TYR A 345 9.66 -3.82 1.52
C TYR A 345 8.60 -3.25 0.59
N LEU A 346 7.47 -2.85 1.17
CA LEU A 346 6.39 -2.14 0.49
C LEU A 346 6.20 -0.76 1.11
N LEU A 347 6.11 0.27 0.27
CA LEU A 347 5.95 1.67 0.71
C LEU A 347 4.54 2.16 0.40
N PHE A 348 3.87 2.69 1.41
CA PHE A 348 2.50 3.21 1.33
C PHE A 348 2.40 4.60 1.96
N ASP A 349 1.28 5.27 1.71
CA ASP A 349 0.84 6.43 2.48
C ASP A 349 0.68 6.06 3.96
N TRP A 350 1.02 6.98 4.86
CA TRP A 350 0.77 6.80 6.28
C TRP A 350 -0.70 7.09 6.61
N ALA A 351 -1.40 6.14 7.20
CA ALA A 351 -2.75 6.31 7.74
C ALA A 351 -2.69 6.79 9.20
N GLU A 352 -3.69 7.54 9.64
CA GLU A 352 -3.78 8.00 11.04
C GLU A 352 -4.27 6.86 11.97
N GLY A 353 -4.86 5.79 11.41
CA GLY A 353 -5.17 4.53 12.09
C GLY A 353 -6.16 3.67 11.33
N ASP A 354 -6.72 2.67 12.01
CA ASP A 354 -7.80 1.82 11.52
C ASP A 354 -9.19 2.32 11.98
N LEU A 355 -10.25 1.55 11.67
CA LEU A 355 -11.61 1.89 12.08
C LEU A 355 -11.79 1.97 13.60
N ALA A 356 -11.11 1.11 14.37
CA ALA A 356 -11.22 1.12 15.83
C ALA A 356 -10.65 2.42 16.43
N ARG A 357 -9.53 2.91 15.89
CA ARG A 357 -8.98 4.22 16.26
C ARG A 357 -9.85 5.37 15.75
N TYR A 358 -10.40 5.24 14.55
CA TYR A 358 -11.36 6.22 14.02
C TYR A 358 -12.53 6.41 14.99
N TRP A 359 -13.13 5.33 15.47
CA TRP A 359 -14.26 5.38 16.42
C TRP A 359 -13.88 6.11 17.71
N LYS A 360 -12.75 5.75 18.32
CA LYS A 360 -12.23 6.39 19.55
C LYS A 360 -11.95 7.88 19.35
N ALA A 361 -11.35 8.25 18.22
CA ALA A 361 -10.94 9.63 17.94
C ALA A 361 -12.11 10.55 17.56
N ASN A 362 -13.24 9.98 17.15
CA ASN A 362 -14.34 10.74 16.55
C ASN A 362 -15.70 10.58 17.28
N GLU A 363 -15.69 10.30 18.59
CA GLU A 363 -16.91 10.23 19.43
C GLU A 363 -17.86 11.42 19.27
N ARG A 364 -17.33 12.59 18.90
CA ARG A 364 -18.11 13.80 18.57
C ARG A 364 -19.16 13.61 17.46
N PHE A 365 -19.00 12.61 16.58
CA PHE A 365 -19.93 12.33 15.48
C PHE A 365 -21.04 11.34 15.86
N VAL A 366 -20.98 10.74 17.06
CA VAL A 366 -22.01 9.82 17.53
C VAL A 366 -23.35 10.54 17.62
N GLY A 367 -24.33 10.04 16.87
CA GLY A 367 -25.67 10.60 16.78
C GLY A 367 -25.79 11.92 16.01
N ASP A 368 -24.71 12.46 15.41
CA ASP A 368 -24.79 13.67 14.57
C ASP A 368 -25.40 13.35 13.20
N PRO A 369 -26.61 13.84 12.88
CA PRO A 369 -27.25 13.59 11.60
C PRO A 369 -26.38 13.99 10.39
N LYS A 370 -25.56 15.06 10.51
CA LYS A 370 -24.72 15.53 9.40
C LYS A 370 -23.65 14.52 9.02
N HIS A 371 -23.21 13.69 9.97
CA HIS A 371 -22.25 12.62 9.74
C HIS A 371 -22.78 11.55 8.76
N CYS A 372 -24.11 11.38 8.65
CA CYS A 372 -24.71 10.43 7.72
C CYS A 372 -24.37 10.72 6.25
N ILE A 373 -24.15 11.99 5.88
CA ILE A 373 -23.73 12.35 4.52
C ILE A 373 -22.35 11.75 4.23
N TRP A 374 -21.39 12.01 5.11
CA TRP A 374 -20.04 11.47 4.99
C TRP A 374 -20.04 9.94 5.07
N MET A 375 -20.78 9.36 6.02
CA MET A 375 -20.91 7.91 6.16
C MET A 375 -21.44 7.26 4.88
N SER A 376 -22.44 7.86 4.24
CA SER A 376 -23.00 7.34 2.98
C SER A 376 -21.99 7.39 1.83
N ASP A 377 -21.15 8.42 1.81
CA ASP A 377 -20.05 8.54 0.86
C ASP A 377 -19.00 7.45 1.07
N GLN A 378 -18.58 7.24 2.32
CA GLN A 378 -17.57 6.22 2.66
C GLN A 378 -18.07 4.80 2.42
N PHE A 379 -19.31 4.46 2.79
CA PHE A 379 -19.86 3.13 2.57
C PHE A 379 -19.98 2.82 1.07
N CYS A 380 -20.44 3.79 0.28
CA CYS A 380 -20.47 3.67 -1.17
C CYS A 380 -19.04 3.48 -1.74
N GLY A 381 -18.08 4.28 -1.28
CA GLY A 381 -16.69 4.22 -1.72
C GLY A 381 -15.99 2.91 -1.40
N LEU A 382 -16.16 2.37 -0.19
CA LEU A 382 -15.64 1.05 0.20
C LEU A 382 -16.24 -0.07 -0.67
N ALA A 383 -17.53 -0.01 -0.96
CA ALA A 383 -18.18 -0.98 -1.84
C ALA A 383 -17.71 -0.86 -3.30
N GLU A 384 -17.45 0.37 -3.80
CA GLU A 384 -16.85 0.62 -5.12
C GLU A 384 -15.42 0.05 -5.20
N GLY A 385 -14.60 0.29 -4.17
CA GLY A 385 -13.27 -0.29 -4.05
C GLY A 385 -13.31 -1.82 -4.04
N LEU A 386 -14.21 -2.41 -3.26
CA LEU A 386 -14.40 -3.86 -3.24
C LEU A 386 -14.90 -4.39 -4.60
N GLN A 387 -15.76 -3.65 -5.30
CA GLN A 387 -16.20 -4.01 -6.64
C GLN A 387 -15.03 -4.06 -7.64
N ILE A 388 -14.06 -3.14 -7.54
CA ILE A 388 -12.84 -3.19 -8.36
C ILE A 388 -12.09 -4.50 -8.14
N ILE A 389 -11.95 -4.95 -6.88
CA ILE A 389 -11.33 -6.23 -6.52
C ILE A 389 -12.17 -7.43 -7.04
N HIS A 390 -13.50 -7.33 -7.05
CA HIS A 390 -14.38 -8.43 -7.50
C HIS A 390 -14.48 -8.58 -9.02
N ASN A 391 -14.54 -7.46 -9.74
CA ASN A 391 -14.58 -7.45 -11.21
C ASN A 391 -13.30 -8.04 -11.83
N ASP A 392 -12.27 -8.21 -11.00
CA ASP A 392 -10.96 -8.77 -11.32
C ASP A 392 -10.92 -10.31 -11.36
N ARG A 393 -12.05 -11.02 -11.22
CA ARG A 393 -12.02 -12.49 -11.21
C ARG A 393 -11.59 -13.08 -12.57
N GLU A 394 -12.16 -12.65 -13.68
CA GLU A 394 -11.90 -13.25 -15.00
C GLU A 394 -10.52 -12.88 -15.59
N GLU A 395 -9.99 -11.69 -15.29
CA GLU A 395 -8.63 -11.32 -15.71
C GLU A 395 -7.58 -11.99 -14.83
N ASN A 396 -7.71 -11.97 -13.49
CA ASN A 396 -6.79 -12.68 -12.60
C ASN A 396 -6.66 -14.17 -12.94
N LEU A 397 -7.78 -14.85 -13.20
CA LEU A 397 -7.80 -16.28 -13.54
C LEU A 397 -6.92 -16.61 -14.76
N LYS A 398 -6.69 -15.66 -15.68
CA LYS A 398 -5.83 -15.84 -16.87
C LYS A 398 -4.33 -15.76 -16.54
N PHE A 399 -3.96 -15.19 -15.39
CA PHE A 399 -2.57 -15.03 -14.96
C PHE A 399 -2.16 -16.08 -13.91
N LEU A 400 -3.05 -17.00 -13.56
CA LEU A 400 -2.76 -18.04 -12.58
C LEU A 400 -1.93 -19.16 -13.17
N PRO A 401 -0.91 -19.65 -12.44
CA PRO A 401 -0.26 -20.91 -12.77
C PRO A 401 -1.31 -22.04 -12.89
N ALA A 402 -1.14 -22.95 -13.86
CA ALA A 402 -2.08 -24.06 -14.10
C ALA A 402 -2.27 -25.01 -12.90
N ASN A 403 -1.37 -24.93 -11.90
CA ASN A 403 -1.36 -25.70 -10.66
C ASN A 403 -2.04 -24.99 -9.47
N VAL A 404 -2.79 -23.92 -9.70
CA VAL A 404 -3.56 -23.27 -8.64
C VAL A 404 -4.71 -24.17 -8.17
N SER A 405 -4.71 -24.47 -6.87
CA SER A 405 -5.58 -25.44 -6.20
C SER A 405 -7.07 -25.07 -6.14
N ASP A 406 -7.42 -23.78 -6.19
CA ASP A 406 -8.82 -23.33 -6.19
C ASP A 406 -8.99 -21.95 -6.87
N PRO A 407 -9.56 -21.90 -8.09
CA PRO A 407 -9.81 -20.65 -8.80
C PRO A 407 -10.85 -19.74 -8.12
N ASN A 408 -11.66 -20.26 -7.18
CA ASN A 408 -12.67 -19.46 -6.46
C ASN A 408 -12.06 -18.53 -5.39
N VAL A 409 -10.78 -18.72 -5.06
CA VAL A 409 -10.03 -17.88 -4.10
C VAL A 409 -9.55 -16.56 -4.73
N TYR A 410 -9.70 -16.38 -6.04
CA TYR A 410 -9.22 -15.20 -6.78
C TYR A 410 -10.33 -14.21 -7.08
N GLY A 411 -9.98 -12.91 -7.15
CA GLY A 411 -10.96 -11.83 -7.27
C GLY A 411 -11.72 -11.55 -5.97
N ARG A 412 -11.12 -11.87 -4.82
CA ARG A 412 -11.61 -11.52 -3.47
C ARG A 412 -10.49 -10.84 -2.67
N HIS A 413 -10.89 -10.01 -1.71
CA HIS A 413 -10.05 -9.45 -0.65
C HIS A 413 -9.71 -10.53 0.39
N GLY A 414 -10.73 -11.20 0.93
CA GLY A 414 -10.60 -12.39 1.77
C GLY A 414 -10.17 -12.19 3.22
N ASP A 415 -10.11 -10.95 3.71
CA ASP A 415 -9.79 -10.60 5.12
C ASP A 415 -10.38 -9.22 5.46
N ILE A 416 -11.65 -8.97 5.14
CA ILE A 416 -12.28 -7.67 5.47
C ILE A 416 -12.64 -7.65 6.96
N LYS A 417 -12.07 -6.70 7.69
CA LYS A 417 -12.29 -6.44 9.12
C LYS A 417 -11.96 -4.99 9.46
N PRO A 418 -12.37 -4.44 10.61
CA PRO A 418 -12.09 -3.06 10.98
C PRO A 418 -10.60 -2.71 10.96
N GLY A 419 -9.72 -3.65 11.33
CA GLY A 419 -8.26 -3.48 11.25
C GLY A 419 -7.77 -3.23 9.83
N ASN A 420 -8.39 -3.84 8.82
CA ASN A 420 -7.99 -3.70 7.41
C ASN A 420 -8.66 -2.51 6.70
N ILE A 421 -9.39 -1.66 7.43
CA ILE A 421 -9.92 -0.41 6.90
C ILE A 421 -9.23 0.75 7.61
N LEU A 422 -8.38 1.44 6.87
CA LEU A 422 -7.57 2.55 7.35
C LEU A 422 -8.30 3.87 7.17
N TYR A 423 -8.10 4.84 8.07
CA TYR A 423 -8.55 6.21 7.89
C TYR A 423 -7.38 7.17 7.70
N PHE A 424 -7.56 8.06 6.72
CA PHE A 424 -6.60 9.11 6.38
C PHE A 424 -7.21 10.47 6.67
N GLU A 425 -6.42 11.41 7.19
CA GLU A 425 -6.77 12.83 7.24
C GLU A 425 -6.28 13.52 5.97
N THR A 426 -7.20 14.03 5.15
CA THR A 426 -6.92 14.81 3.95
C THR A 426 -6.95 16.28 4.34
N GLY A 427 -5.81 16.94 4.62
CA GLY A 427 -5.77 18.30 5.19
C GLY A 427 -6.36 19.45 4.35
N LYS A 428 -7.65 19.43 4.02
CA LYS A 428 -8.38 20.46 3.27
C LYS A 428 -9.38 21.25 4.15
N SER A 429 -8.94 21.79 5.29
CA SER A 429 -9.59 22.84 6.12
C SER A 429 -11.12 22.87 6.39
N GLU A 430 -12.00 22.04 5.81
CA GLU A 430 -13.45 22.04 6.04
C GLU A 430 -13.98 20.61 6.07
N ALA A 431 -14.58 20.22 7.20
CA ALA A 431 -14.89 18.84 7.55
C ALA A 431 -15.91 18.13 6.62
N PRO A 432 -15.90 16.77 6.60
CA PRO A 432 -14.92 15.91 7.24
C PRO A 432 -13.86 15.47 6.23
N ASP A 433 -12.69 16.04 6.43
CA ASP A 433 -11.41 15.81 5.75
C ASP A 433 -10.82 14.43 6.04
N GLN A 434 -11.65 13.38 6.00
CA GLN A 434 -11.25 12.03 6.33
C GLN A 434 -11.75 11.05 5.29
N SER A 435 -10.95 10.02 4.98
CA SER A 435 -11.31 8.97 4.03
C SER A 435 -10.98 7.60 4.60
N LEU A 436 -11.93 6.66 4.47
CA LEU A 436 -11.77 5.24 4.78
C LEU A 436 -11.23 4.50 3.56
N VAL A 437 -10.29 3.60 3.75
CA VAL A 437 -9.55 2.94 2.66
C VAL A 437 -9.35 1.46 3.01
N LEU A 438 -9.72 0.56 2.10
CA LEU A 438 -9.44 -0.87 2.21
C LEU A 438 -7.94 -1.13 2.01
N ALA A 439 -7.35 -1.90 2.92
CA ALA A 439 -5.95 -2.29 2.91
C ALA A 439 -5.78 -3.81 3.08
N ASP A 440 -4.55 -4.31 2.82
CA ASP A 440 -4.13 -5.70 3.06
C ASP A 440 -4.92 -6.81 2.32
N PHE A 441 -5.35 -6.55 1.09
CA PHE A 441 -6.01 -7.54 0.23
C PHE A 441 -5.05 -8.55 -0.45
N GLY A 442 -3.76 -8.54 -0.11
CA GLY A 442 -2.74 -9.45 -0.67
C GLY A 442 -2.45 -10.71 0.18
N LEU A 443 -2.64 -10.64 1.51
CA LEU A 443 -2.24 -11.69 2.46
C LEU A 443 -3.39 -12.59 2.94
N GLY A 444 -4.65 -12.14 2.88
CA GLY A 444 -5.82 -12.95 3.30
C GLY A 444 -5.89 -14.32 2.61
N ARG A 445 -5.35 -14.42 1.38
CA ARG A 445 -5.25 -15.67 0.60
C ARG A 445 -4.26 -16.68 1.20
N LEU A 446 -3.12 -16.19 1.70
CA LEU A 446 -2.09 -17.01 2.35
C LEU A 446 -2.51 -17.39 3.78
N GLN A 447 -3.16 -16.46 4.49
CA GLN A 447 -3.73 -16.69 5.82
C GLN A 447 -4.75 -17.83 5.81
N THR A 448 -5.66 -17.90 4.82
CA THR A 448 -6.62 -19.04 4.71
C THR A 448 -5.96 -20.41 4.50
N LYS A 449 -4.78 -20.49 3.87
CA LYS A 449 -4.07 -21.77 3.68
C LYS A 449 -3.29 -22.19 4.93
N TYR A 450 -2.66 -21.24 5.62
CA TYR A 450 -1.83 -21.53 6.80
C TYR A 450 -2.61 -21.63 8.10
N SER A 451 -3.64 -20.79 8.31
CA SER A 451 -4.51 -20.81 9.51
C SER A 451 -5.16 -22.18 9.71
N ARG A 452 -5.55 -22.85 8.61
CA ARG A 452 -6.11 -24.22 8.63
C ARG A 452 -5.13 -25.30 9.08
N SER A 453 -3.83 -25.01 9.18
CA SER A 453 -2.80 -26.05 9.33
C SER A 453 -2.15 -26.15 10.71
N LYS A 454 -2.07 -25.07 11.54
CA LYS A 454 -1.14 -25.06 12.72
C LYS A 454 -1.45 -24.12 13.91
N GLN A 455 -2.68 -23.67 14.21
CA GLN A 455 -2.92 -22.69 15.31
C GLN A 455 -3.83 -23.15 16.47
N ASP A 456 -3.63 -22.53 17.64
CA ASP A 456 -4.36 -22.76 18.91
C ASP A 456 -5.84 -22.31 18.79
N PRO A 457 -6.82 -23.17 19.11
CA PRO A 457 -8.26 -22.88 19.03
C PRO A 457 -8.73 -21.57 19.66
N ARG A 458 -8.08 -21.10 20.74
CA ARG A 458 -8.50 -19.86 21.42
C ARG A 458 -8.09 -18.58 20.68
N SER A 459 -7.09 -18.69 19.80
CA SER A 459 -6.62 -17.58 18.95
C SER A 459 -7.43 -17.44 17.65
N LEU A 460 -8.06 -18.53 17.18
CA LEU A 460 -8.95 -18.56 16.02
C LEU A 460 -10.23 -17.72 16.23
N ALA A 461 -10.76 -17.71 17.46
CA ALA A 461 -12.06 -17.10 17.77
C ALA A 461 -12.18 -15.57 17.52
N ARG A 462 -11.08 -14.80 17.46
CA ARG A 462 -11.11 -13.34 17.16
C ARG A 462 -10.79 -12.98 15.70
N THR A 463 -10.00 -13.81 15.01
CA THR A 463 -9.60 -13.55 13.61
C THR A 463 -10.71 -13.96 12.63
N GLU A 464 -11.65 -14.77 13.11
CA GLU A 464 -12.74 -15.35 12.35
C GLU A 464 -14.07 -14.61 12.54
N THR A 465 -14.12 -13.55 13.36
CA THR A 465 -15.36 -12.82 13.69
C THR A 465 -16.12 -12.33 12.45
N TYR A 466 -15.39 -11.89 11.42
CA TYR A 466 -15.97 -11.35 10.19
C TYR A 466 -16.08 -12.42 9.08
N ARG A 467 -15.78 -13.69 9.36
CA ARG A 467 -15.89 -14.76 8.36
C ARG A 467 -17.35 -14.98 7.99
N SER A 468 -17.56 -15.39 6.75
CA SER A 468 -18.87 -15.76 6.24
C SER A 468 -19.20 -17.23 6.54
N PRO A 469 -20.49 -17.63 6.47
CA PRO A 469 -20.89 -19.00 6.74
C PRO A 469 -20.28 -20.06 5.83
N GLU A 470 -19.89 -19.68 4.60
CA GLU A 470 -19.31 -20.65 3.65
C GLU A 470 -17.99 -21.26 4.14
N PHE A 471 -17.32 -20.68 5.12
CA PHE A 471 -16.12 -21.27 5.72
C PHE A 471 -16.42 -22.46 6.64
N ASP A 472 -17.65 -22.53 7.18
CA ASP A 472 -18.05 -23.50 8.20
C ASP A 472 -19.06 -24.53 7.65
N LEU A 473 -19.49 -24.39 6.40
CA LEU A 473 -20.45 -25.29 5.75
C LEU A 473 -19.76 -26.30 4.82
N PRO A 474 -20.31 -27.51 4.64
CA PRO A 474 -19.80 -28.47 3.67
C PRO A 474 -20.18 -28.07 2.22
N PRO A 475 -19.42 -28.52 1.20
CA PRO A 475 -19.81 -28.35 -0.20
C PRO A 475 -21.20 -28.96 -0.48
N PRO A 476 -22.01 -28.36 -1.36
CA PRO A 476 -21.72 -27.19 -2.20
C PRO A 476 -21.98 -25.83 -1.53
N LYS A 477 -22.53 -25.78 -0.30
CA LYS A 477 -22.82 -24.54 0.43
C LYS A 477 -21.55 -23.86 0.96
N GLY A 478 -20.50 -24.64 1.22
CA GLY A 478 -19.18 -24.19 1.68
C GLY A 478 -18.24 -23.60 0.62
N LEU A 479 -18.75 -23.20 -0.55
CA LEU A 479 -17.90 -22.65 -1.63
C LEU A 479 -17.65 -21.16 -1.42
N VAL A 480 -16.47 -20.82 -0.90
CA VAL A 480 -16.00 -19.44 -0.72
C VAL A 480 -15.95 -18.72 -2.06
N SER A 481 -16.40 -17.46 -2.09
CA SER A 481 -16.48 -16.65 -3.31
C SER A 481 -16.36 -15.15 -2.99
N PRO A 482 -16.38 -14.23 -3.97
CA PRO A 482 -16.47 -12.80 -3.69
C PRO A 482 -17.72 -12.40 -2.87
N ALA A 483 -18.76 -13.24 -2.81
CA ALA A 483 -19.89 -12.99 -1.92
C ALA A 483 -19.50 -13.07 -0.43
N SER A 484 -18.44 -13.81 -0.08
CA SER A 484 -17.91 -13.89 1.29
C SER A 484 -17.44 -12.51 1.78
N ASP A 485 -16.77 -11.74 0.92
CA ASP A 485 -16.33 -10.38 1.25
C ASP A 485 -17.52 -9.42 1.49
N ILE A 486 -18.66 -9.64 0.82
CA ILE A 486 -19.88 -8.83 1.05
C ILE A 486 -20.43 -9.08 2.45
N PHE A 487 -20.37 -10.32 2.93
CA PHE A 487 -20.77 -10.65 4.31
C PHE A 487 -19.85 -9.96 5.32
N SER A 488 -18.53 -10.10 5.14
CA SER A 488 -17.54 -9.44 5.99
C SER A 488 -17.68 -7.92 6.00
N LEU A 489 -17.92 -7.30 4.85
CA LEU A 489 -18.19 -5.85 4.76
C LEU A 489 -19.50 -5.48 5.48
N GLY A 490 -20.51 -6.35 5.43
CA GLY A 490 -21.78 -6.19 6.14
C GLY A 490 -21.60 -6.17 7.66
N CYS A 491 -20.74 -7.06 8.18
CA CYS A 491 -20.36 -7.07 9.60
C CYS A 491 -19.72 -5.73 10.00
N VAL A 492 -18.76 -5.24 9.21
CA VAL A 492 -18.08 -3.96 9.48
C VAL A 492 -19.04 -2.76 9.39
N PHE A 493 -19.95 -2.74 8.42
CA PHE A 493 -20.95 -1.68 8.31
C PHE A 493 -21.93 -1.69 9.49
N LEU A 494 -22.32 -2.87 9.98
CA LEU A 494 -23.17 -2.98 11.17
C LEU A 494 -22.45 -2.45 12.42
N GLU A 495 -21.18 -2.77 12.59
CA GLU A 495 -20.37 -2.22 13.67
C GLU A 495 -20.21 -0.71 13.56
N TYR A 496 -19.95 -0.17 12.37
CA TYR A 496 -19.86 1.28 12.19
C TYR A 496 -21.17 1.98 12.54
N ILE A 497 -22.33 1.45 12.11
CA ILE A 497 -23.64 2.01 12.49
C ILE A 497 -23.88 1.87 14.00
N SER A 498 -23.44 0.75 14.60
CA SER A 498 -23.52 0.54 16.05
C SER A 498 -22.73 1.61 16.81
N TRP A 499 -21.52 1.94 16.35
CA TRP A 499 -20.72 3.04 16.89
C TRP A 499 -21.43 4.38 16.72
N TYR A 500 -21.93 4.68 15.52
CA TYR A 500 -22.62 5.93 15.26
C TYR A 500 -23.84 6.13 16.17
N ILE A 501 -24.57 5.06 16.51
CA ILE A 501 -25.78 5.13 17.33
C ILE A 501 -25.46 5.10 18.84
N LEU A 502 -24.52 4.27 19.27
CA LEU A 502 -24.33 3.89 20.67
C LEU A 502 -22.93 4.22 21.24
N GLY A 503 -21.99 4.68 20.41
CA GLY A 503 -20.62 5.05 20.78
C GLY A 503 -19.64 3.87 20.80
N THR A 504 -18.37 4.18 21.07
CA THR A 504 -17.24 3.22 21.00
C THR A 504 -17.43 1.99 21.90
N LYS A 505 -17.90 2.17 23.14
CA LYS A 505 -18.10 1.05 24.08
C LYS A 505 -19.02 -0.02 23.48
N ALA A 506 -20.06 0.42 22.78
CA ALA A 506 -21.04 -0.50 22.22
C ALA A 506 -20.43 -1.45 21.17
N VAL A 507 -19.42 -1.00 20.43
CA VAL A 507 -18.80 -1.81 19.37
C VAL A 507 -17.61 -2.62 19.88
N LEU A 508 -16.82 -2.05 20.79
CA LEU A 508 -15.65 -2.74 21.31
C LEU A 508 -15.99 -3.77 22.39
N GLU A 509 -17.11 -3.61 23.09
CA GLU A 509 -17.50 -4.46 24.23
C GLU A 509 -18.92 -5.02 24.08
N ASP A 510 -19.94 -4.16 24.05
CA ASP A 510 -21.33 -4.63 24.24
C ASP A 510 -21.81 -5.54 23.09
N PHE A 511 -21.49 -5.19 21.84
CA PHE A 511 -21.91 -5.98 20.68
C PHE A 511 -21.09 -7.27 20.56
N THR A 512 -19.78 -7.22 20.83
CA THR A 512 -18.93 -8.40 21.00
C THR A 512 -19.55 -9.37 22.00
N ASN A 513 -19.89 -8.90 23.19
CA ASN A 513 -20.53 -9.72 24.23
C ASN A 513 -21.90 -10.25 23.80
N THR A 514 -22.68 -9.46 23.04
CA THR A 514 -23.99 -9.88 22.50
C THR A 514 -23.85 -11.00 21.47
N ARG A 515 -22.76 -11.00 20.69
CA ARG A 515 -22.49 -12.04 19.67
C ARG A 515 -21.90 -13.31 20.25
N MET A 516 -21.24 -13.23 21.42
CA MET A 516 -20.71 -14.36 22.19
C MET A 516 -21.79 -15.31 22.78
N ALA A 517 -22.97 -15.41 22.15
CA ALA A 517 -24.03 -16.34 22.55
C ALA A 517 -23.80 -17.77 22.00
N HIS A 518 -24.26 -18.77 22.76
CA HIS A 518 -24.06 -20.21 22.54
C HIS A 518 -24.26 -20.67 21.08
N ASP A 519 -23.28 -21.39 20.54
CA ASP A 519 -23.42 -22.15 19.30
C ASP A 519 -24.01 -23.56 19.53
N ILE A 520 -24.31 -24.30 18.45
CA ILE A 520 -24.88 -25.66 18.51
C ILE A 520 -23.95 -26.70 19.17
N TYR A 521 -22.68 -26.36 19.40
CA TYR A 521 -21.67 -27.22 20.02
C TYR A 521 -21.38 -26.83 21.49
N GLY A 522 -22.08 -25.82 22.02
CA GLY A 522 -21.95 -25.35 23.40
C GLY A 522 -20.74 -24.43 23.62
N PHE A 523 -20.15 -23.88 22.57
CA PHE A 523 -19.06 -22.91 22.66
C PHE A 523 -19.56 -21.49 22.37
N ASP A 524 -19.11 -20.53 23.18
CA ASP A 524 -19.37 -19.12 22.94
C ASP A 524 -18.34 -18.57 21.94
N VAL A 525 -18.79 -18.31 20.71
CA VAL A 525 -17.96 -17.78 19.62
C VAL A 525 -18.47 -16.42 19.14
N ASP A 526 -17.56 -15.45 19.01
CA ASP A 526 -17.83 -14.10 18.50
C ASP A 526 -17.92 -14.13 16.97
N ILE A 527 -19.03 -14.62 16.44
CA ILE A 527 -19.37 -14.63 15.01
C ILE A 527 -20.83 -14.18 14.81
N PHE A 528 -21.19 -13.81 13.57
CA PHE A 528 -22.50 -13.22 13.28
C PHE A 528 -23.60 -14.25 12.97
N PHE A 529 -23.25 -15.50 12.72
CA PHE A 529 -24.18 -16.56 12.32
C PHE A 529 -24.06 -17.79 13.22
N ASN A 530 -25.04 -18.67 13.12
CA ASN A 530 -25.01 -20.03 13.66
C ASN A 530 -25.06 -21.02 12.50
N VAL A 531 -24.32 -22.11 12.61
CA VAL A 531 -24.54 -23.29 11.77
C VAL A 531 -25.63 -24.12 12.43
N THR A 532 -26.68 -24.45 11.68
CA THR A 532 -27.75 -25.36 12.11
C THR A 532 -27.59 -26.69 11.39
N THR A 533 -27.98 -27.78 12.05
CA THR A 533 -28.04 -29.10 11.41
C THR A 533 -29.49 -29.53 11.36
N GLU A 534 -30.02 -29.67 10.16
CA GLU A 534 -31.37 -30.15 9.91
C GLU A 534 -31.49 -31.63 10.32
N PRO A 535 -32.70 -32.15 10.59
CA PRO A 535 -32.91 -33.55 10.99
C PRO A 535 -32.39 -34.58 9.99
N ASN A 536 -32.25 -34.20 8.71
CA ASN A 536 -31.68 -35.03 7.64
C ASN A 536 -30.13 -35.05 7.65
N GLY A 537 -29.48 -34.37 8.59
CA GLY A 537 -28.02 -34.24 8.69
C GLY A 537 -27.42 -33.15 7.80
N GLU A 538 -28.24 -32.41 7.05
CA GLU A 538 -27.78 -31.29 6.23
C GLU A 538 -27.46 -30.08 7.10
N GLN A 539 -26.30 -29.47 6.88
CA GLN A 539 -25.93 -28.24 7.56
C GLN A 539 -26.39 -27.00 6.77
N ASP A 540 -26.93 -26.03 7.48
CA ASP A 540 -27.24 -24.70 6.97
C ASP A 540 -26.72 -23.63 7.93
N ALA A 541 -26.86 -22.37 7.54
CA ALA A 541 -26.50 -21.26 8.40
C ALA A 541 -27.64 -20.24 8.49
N GLU A 542 -27.80 -19.69 9.69
CA GLU A 542 -28.71 -18.58 9.94
C GLU A 542 -28.01 -17.44 10.67
N LEU A 543 -28.45 -16.21 10.42
CA LEU A 543 -27.98 -15.06 11.18
C LEU A 543 -28.42 -15.19 12.65
N LYS A 544 -27.49 -15.01 13.59
CA LYS A 544 -27.76 -15.18 15.03
C LYS A 544 -28.97 -14.35 15.47
N PRO A 545 -29.88 -14.90 16.30
CA PRO A 545 -30.97 -14.13 16.89
C PRO A 545 -30.48 -12.88 17.62
N SER A 546 -29.37 -12.96 18.35
CA SER A 546 -28.79 -11.82 19.07
C SER A 546 -28.33 -10.68 18.13
N VAL A 547 -27.86 -11.01 16.93
CA VAL A 547 -27.52 -10.00 15.90
C VAL A 547 -28.79 -9.35 15.33
N LYS A 548 -29.84 -10.14 15.05
CA LYS A 548 -31.14 -9.61 14.61
C LYS A 548 -31.74 -8.69 15.67
N GLU A 549 -31.72 -9.08 16.94
CA GLU A 549 -32.18 -8.28 18.06
C GLU A 549 -31.37 -7.00 18.23
N TRP A 550 -30.05 -7.06 18.04
CA TRP A 550 -29.19 -5.88 18.03
C TRP A 550 -29.59 -4.90 16.93
N ILE A 551 -29.81 -5.38 15.70
CA ILE A 551 -30.31 -4.55 14.59
C ILE A 551 -31.65 -3.90 14.94
N GLN A 552 -32.57 -4.64 15.56
CA GLN A 552 -33.86 -4.09 16.00
C GLN A 552 -33.70 -3.03 17.10
N LYS A 553 -32.77 -3.23 18.05
CA LYS A 553 -32.40 -2.24 19.06
C LYS A 553 -31.89 -0.94 18.40
N LEU A 554 -31.01 -1.05 17.40
CA LEU A 554 -30.53 0.09 16.63
C LEU A 554 -31.68 0.79 15.89
N LYS A 555 -32.56 0.04 15.22
CA LYS A 555 -33.73 0.58 14.49
C LYS A 555 -34.70 1.36 15.38
N LYS A 556 -34.83 1.00 16.64
CA LYS A 556 -35.69 1.67 17.64
C LYS A 556 -35.01 2.87 18.31
N HIS A 557 -33.71 3.06 18.13
CA HIS A 557 -32.97 4.12 18.81
C HIS A 557 -33.33 5.52 18.28
N ARG A 558 -33.19 6.55 19.13
CA ARG A 558 -33.51 7.94 18.77
C ARG A 558 -32.66 8.50 17.62
N PHE A 559 -31.45 7.99 17.43
CA PHE A 559 -30.53 8.38 16.35
C PHE A 559 -30.72 7.57 15.06
N CYS A 560 -31.65 6.61 15.05
CA CYS A 560 -32.04 5.92 13.81
C CYS A 560 -32.93 6.84 12.97
N ASN A 561 -32.36 7.38 11.90
CA ASN A 561 -33.07 8.11 10.86
C ASN A 561 -33.38 7.19 9.67
N ASP A 562 -34.09 7.70 8.66
CA ASP A 562 -34.50 6.88 7.51
C ASP A 562 -33.30 6.31 6.72
N TYR A 563 -32.18 7.06 6.63
CA TYR A 563 -30.92 6.56 6.05
C TYR A 563 -30.38 5.35 6.81
N ILE A 564 -30.25 5.48 8.12
CA ILE A 564 -29.73 4.41 8.99
C ILE A 564 -30.68 3.20 8.97
N ASN A 565 -31.99 3.43 8.97
CA ASN A 565 -32.99 2.37 8.89
C ASN A 565 -32.84 1.59 7.57
N GLN A 566 -32.77 2.28 6.43
CA GLN A 566 -32.58 1.66 5.12
C GLN A 566 -31.23 0.93 5.00
N MET A 567 -30.16 1.48 5.58
CA MET A 567 -28.86 0.82 5.63
C MET A 567 -28.92 -0.47 6.46
N LEU A 568 -29.60 -0.45 7.61
CA LEU A 568 -29.79 -1.64 8.45
C LEU A 568 -30.63 -2.71 7.75
N ASP A 569 -31.63 -2.34 6.93
CA ASP A 569 -32.36 -3.29 6.08
C ASP A 569 -31.43 -3.96 5.06
N ILE A 570 -30.62 -3.17 4.33
CA ILE A 570 -29.68 -3.72 3.34
C ILE A 570 -28.65 -4.62 3.99
N ILE A 571 -28.10 -4.20 5.14
CA ILE A 571 -27.12 -4.99 5.88
C ILE A 571 -27.74 -6.32 6.29
N GLN A 572 -28.92 -6.30 6.92
CA GLN A 572 -29.58 -7.50 7.43
C GLN A 572 -29.99 -8.47 6.31
N ASP A 573 -30.65 -7.95 5.27
CA ASP A 573 -31.39 -8.78 4.31
C ASP A 573 -30.57 -9.10 3.06
N HIS A 574 -29.47 -8.38 2.80
CA HIS A 574 -28.72 -8.50 1.54
C HIS A 574 -27.20 -8.63 1.70
N MET A 575 -26.61 -8.18 2.80
CA MET A 575 -25.18 -8.35 3.07
C MET A 575 -24.91 -9.52 4.03
N LEU A 576 -25.66 -9.58 5.13
CA LEU A 576 -25.58 -10.62 6.16
C LEU A 576 -26.51 -11.82 5.87
N ASP A 577 -27.01 -11.94 4.64
CA ASP A 577 -27.71 -13.13 4.16
C ASP A 577 -26.75 -14.33 4.21
N PRO A 578 -27.02 -15.37 5.03
CA PRO A 578 -26.15 -16.53 5.13
C PRO A 578 -26.02 -17.32 3.82
N ASN A 579 -27.00 -17.23 2.92
CA ASN A 579 -26.97 -17.92 1.65
C ASN A 579 -26.23 -17.08 0.58
N PRO A 580 -25.03 -17.51 0.12
CA PRO A 580 -24.24 -16.73 -0.84
C PRO A 580 -24.89 -16.61 -2.23
N LYS A 581 -25.92 -17.42 -2.54
CA LYS A 581 -26.63 -17.36 -3.83
C LYS A 581 -27.63 -16.22 -3.89
N THR A 582 -28.25 -15.88 -2.76
CA THR A 582 -29.25 -14.81 -2.62
C THR A 582 -28.64 -13.51 -2.12
N ARG A 583 -27.50 -13.59 -1.40
CA ARG A 583 -26.70 -12.42 -1.00
C ARG A 583 -26.34 -11.56 -2.20
N TRP A 584 -26.44 -10.24 -2.05
CA TRP A 584 -26.09 -9.32 -3.12
C TRP A 584 -24.62 -9.42 -3.50
N ARG A 585 -24.35 -9.35 -4.81
CA ARG A 585 -22.99 -9.16 -5.32
C ARG A 585 -22.60 -7.68 -5.25
N SER A 586 -21.31 -7.40 -5.29
CA SER A 586 -20.76 -6.02 -5.24
C SER A 586 -21.43 -5.06 -6.22
N MET A 587 -21.73 -5.50 -7.45
CA MET A 587 -22.42 -4.65 -8.43
C MET A 587 -23.82 -4.19 -7.99
N GLN A 588 -24.60 -5.08 -7.37
CA GLN A 588 -25.94 -4.74 -6.88
C GLN A 588 -25.83 -3.81 -5.67
N LEU A 589 -24.92 -4.13 -4.75
CA LEU A 589 -24.63 -3.32 -3.57
C LEU A 589 -24.22 -1.90 -3.94
N VAL A 590 -23.23 -1.74 -4.83
CA VAL A 590 -22.75 -0.42 -5.29
C VAL A 590 -23.87 0.40 -5.91
N LYS A 591 -24.69 -0.18 -6.81
CA LYS A 591 -25.83 0.52 -7.41
C LYS A 591 -26.78 1.06 -6.35
N GLN A 592 -27.09 0.26 -5.34
CA GLN A 592 -28.00 0.69 -4.27
C GLN A 592 -27.36 1.75 -3.37
N LEU A 593 -26.10 1.58 -2.98
CA LEU A 593 -25.40 2.56 -2.15
C LEU A 593 -25.19 3.90 -2.87
N GLN A 594 -25.02 3.91 -4.20
CA GLN A 594 -24.99 5.13 -5.00
C GLN A 594 -26.33 5.89 -4.93
N VAL A 595 -27.46 5.17 -5.02
CA VAL A 595 -28.79 5.78 -4.87
C VAL A 595 -28.97 6.37 -3.46
N ILE A 596 -28.55 5.63 -2.44
CA ILE A 596 -28.63 6.06 -1.03
C ILE A 596 -27.76 7.30 -0.79
N LYS A 597 -26.51 7.29 -1.27
CA LYS A 597 -25.59 8.43 -1.19
C LYS A 597 -26.19 9.68 -1.83
N ILE A 598 -26.72 9.57 -3.05
CA ILE A 598 -27.37 10.69 -3.75
C ILE A 598 -28.58 11.20 -2.95
N THR A 599 -29.35 10.29 -2.35
CA THR A 599 -30.52 10.65 -1.53
C THR A 599 -30.08 11.38 -0.27
N CYS A 600 -29.07 10.88 0.45
CA CYS A 600 -28.45 11.56 1.60
C CYS A 600 -27.97 12.97 1.25
N GLN A 601 -27.36 13.16 0.08
CA GLN A 601 -26.84 14.47 -0.35
C GLN A 601 -27.96 15.45 -0.73
N ARG A 602 -29.10 14.97 -1.25
CA ARG A 602 -30.14 15.83 -1.83
C ARG A 602 -31.37 16.01 -0.95
N VAL A 603 -31.60 15.13 0.00
CA VAL A 603 -32.83 15.08 0.80
C VAL A 603 -32.47 15.15 2.28
N PRO A 604 -32.30 16.36 2.87
CA PRO A 604 -31.92 16.51 4.27
C PRO A 604 -32.81 15.77 5.27
N SER A 605 -34.11 15.64 4.96
CA SER A 605 -35.04 14.89 5.81
C SER A 605 -34.71 13.41 5.95
N PHE A 606 -34.00 12.81 4.99
CA PHE A 606 -33.65 11.40 4.97
C PHE A 606 -32.68 11.02 6.10
N TYR A 607 -31.78 11.94 6.50
CA TYR A 607 -30.87 11.72 7.62
C TYR A 607 -31.19 12.54 8.87
N THR A 608 -32.14 13.49 8.82
CA THR A 608 -32.52 14.30 9.99
C THR A 608 -33.81 13.86 10.68
N LYS A 609 -34.74 13.20 9.99
CA LYS A 609 -36.01 12.75 10.60
C LYS A 609 -35.87 11.34 11.15
N ASN A 610 -36.46 11.12 12.32
CA ASN A 610 -36.66 9.79 12.89
C ASN A 610 -38.07 9.31 12.57
N SER A 611 -38.21 8.25 11.76
CA SER A 611 -39.49 7.65 11.38
C SER A 611 -40.32 7.12 12.57
N ASN A 612 -39.70 6.90 13.73
CA ASN A 612 -40.40 6.50 14.96
C ASN A 612 -41.00 7.69 15.74
N SER A 613 -40.56 8.93 15.48
CA SER A 613 -41.09 10.12 16.16
C SER A 613 -42.45 10.60 15.61
N SER A 614 -42.81 10.18 14.39
CA SER A 614 -44.08 10.56 13.73
C SER A 614 -45.24 9.62 14.04
N LYS A 615 -44.99 8.48 14.70
CA LYS A 615 -46.05 7.55 15.13
C LYS A 615 -46.59 7.84 16.54
N SER A 616 -45.95 8.68 17.35
CA SER A 616 -46.41 9.02 18.70
C SER A 616 -47.22 10.32 18.80
N SER A 617 -47.28 11.14 17.75
CA SER A 617 -47.95 12.45 17.78
C SER A 617 -49.31 12.51 17.07
N HIS A 618 -49.87 11.39 16.61
CA HIS A 618 -51.20 11.35 15.95
C HIS A 618 -52.29 10.64 16.76
N ALA A 619 -52.03 10.31 18.03
CA ALA A 619 -53.08 9.89 18.97
C ALA A 619 -53.61 11.10 19.76
N ASN A 620 -54.17 12.11 19.07
CA ASN A 620 -55.15 13.06 19.60
C ASN A 620 -55.50 14.13 18.56
N THR A 621 -56.43 13.80 17.66
CA THR A 621 -57.47 14.70 17.09
C THR A 621 -58.13 14.01 15.90
N ALA A 622 -58.98 13.02 16.18
CA ALA A 622 -59.91 12.48 15.19
C ALA A 622 -61.28 13.15 15.36
N ARG A 623 -61.60 14.12 14.49
CA ARG A 623 -62.98 14.49 14.15
C ARG A 623 -63.10 14.78 12.65
N ASN A 624 -63.63 13.78 11.95
CA ASN A 624 -64.46 13.77 10.75
C ASN A 624 -64.31 14.90 9.71
N ASP A 625 -63.72 14.58 8.56
CA ASP A 625 -64.15 15.10 7.25
C ASP A 625 -64.00 13.98 6.18
N PRO A 626 -65.10 13.50 5.57
CA PRO A 626 -65.06 12.42 4.60
C PRO A 626 -64.91 12.97 3.18
N ARG A 627 -63.68 13.25 2.74
CA ARG A 627 -63.38 13.50 1.31
C ARG A 627 -61.87 13.39 1.01
N ASN A 628 -61.35 12.17 0.93
CA ASN A 628 -60.34 11.78 -0.07
C ASN A 628 -60.04 10.28 0.02
N LYS A 629 -60.67 9.51 -0.86
CA LYS A 629 -60.20 8.18 -1.21
C LYS A 629 -59.28 8.33 -2.44
N GLU A 630 -58.15 7.65 -2.36
CA GLU A 630 -57.26 7.17 -3.44
C GLU A 630 -55.79 7.61 -3.30
N LYS A 631 -54.95 6.63 -2.92
CA LYS A 631 -53.52 6.56 -3.24
C LYS A 631 -53.17 5.11 -3.59
N PRO A 632 -52.54 4.85 -4.74
CA PRO A 632 -51.63 3.72 -4.88
C PRO A 632 -50.20 4.19 -4.60
N GLY A 633 -49.51 3.46 -3.71
CA GLY A 633 -48.09 3.60 -3.45
C GLY A 633 -47.26 2.77 -4.45
N SER A 634 -46.17 3.36 -4.95
CA SER A 634 -45.02 2.69 -5.54
C SER A 634 -44.04 3.75 -6.06
N LEU A 635 -42.88 3.91 -5.42
CA LEU A 635 -41.82 4.86 -5.81
C LEU A 635 -41.14 4.51 -7.15
N THR A 636 -41.49 3.37 -7.75
CA THR A 636 -40.97 2.92 -9.05
C THR A 636 -41.53 3.73 -10.22
N ALA A 637 -42.67 4.43 -10.03
CA ALA A 637 -43.32 5.20 -11.09
C ALA A 637 -42.66 6.57 -11.37
N TYR A 638 -41.86 7.11 -10.45
CA TYR A 638 -41.23 8.43 -10.65
C TYR A 638 -40.03 8.38 -11.62
N TYR A 639 -39.39 7.22 -11.78
CA TYR A 639 -38.19 7.07 -12.63
C TYR A 639 -38.48 6.60 -14.06
N GLN A 640 -39.73 6.29 -14.42
CA GLN A 640 -40.11 5.90 -15.78
C GLN A 640 -40.66 7.05 -16.64
N SER A 641 -40.93 8.24 -16.09
CA SER A 641 -41.57 9.34 -16.84
C SER A 641 -40.60 10.39 -17.45
N LYS A 642 -39.27 10.19 -17.37
CA LYS A 642 -38.28 11.12 -17.98
C LYS A 642 -37.37 10.51 -19.05
N ARG A 643 -37.71 9.35 -19.61
CA ARG A 643 -37.13 8.85 -20.87
C ARG A 643 -38.21 8.81 -21.95
N GLY A 644 -38.44 9.94 -22.59
CA GLY A 644 -39.34 10.01 -23.72
C GLY A 644 -39.58 11.44 -24.16
N TYR A 645 -38.55 12.13 -24.65
CA TYR A 645 -38.67 13.26 -25.59
C TYR A 645 -37.31 13.50 -26.25
N ARG A 646 -37.08 12.81 -27.37
CA ARG A 646 -36.29 13.25 -28.52
C ARG A 646 -36.98 12.69 -29.76
N GLY A 647 -37.91 13.47 -30.28
CA GLY A 647 -38.11 13.62 -31.72
C GLY A 647 -37.21 14.75 -32.18
#